data_AF-A0A0V1MCP9-F1
#
_entry.id   AF-A0A0V1MCP9-F1
#
_cell.length_a   1.000
_cell.length_b   1.000
_cell.length_c   1.000
_cell.angle_alpha   90.00
_cell.angle_beta   90.00
_cell.angle_gamma   90.00
#
_symmetry.space_group_name_H-M   'P 1'
#
loop_
_entity.id
_entity.type
_entity.pdbx_description
1 polymer ?
#
loop_
_entity_poly.entity_id
_entity_poly.type
_entity_poly.pdbx_seq_one_letter_code
_entity_poly.pdbx_strand_id
1 'polypeptide(L)'
;MECVKELKHLTETTGFCLTKWSSNEAIVLRSLLEKDVASECKAIMALGIVWNNKGDIITFPVIRVARPDQQMTERGMLSVIMKVFDPLGYLSPFLVKARHMLQALWRKGIDWDILLSQNMLKDWQDWIAVIPSISEIRLPRCLLPVRTDCIKEVELHGYGDASEMAYESTVYLRITTVLGETIANLVMSKTRIAPVKRVTLLRLELMAALITARLLSFVKTSLEIKFSRVVCWTDSQIAIRWIQRDSYSSLTKLFTVTAYVFRFISNCKVTPDERKTTPLDVREIDQAEQFWLKTLQNEEFPEELELLKQERKLQKSSRLWPLNPYIDDNGILRYPVLLSNQHPLVKLLVRDQHIRHLHAGVDQTLSCLRQRYWIVNGRSIVKRVIKEYVTCRKKNAKPFLPKMSDLPRERVVEVSPFENTDLDLAGPLRNLDELVRETHSTLTSKRIKWKYITPRAPWCGKYWQCLVRSVKTALRKALGRTSLDEEELGTVLCGIEVQLIERVNAVTFSDRKSFGRCALRPKSSRTNDGYHRKSNKAMALKLIAHFWKGWRSEYIATFCTRLKWRSDSIEPNGGDIVLIAEENVNKGRWMMGRVLELFYGRDGIVRSVQLKVANGEMTRPMKKLRLLEAAIVDGVPQSSGEDVTDSNRI
;
A
#
# COMPACT_ATOMS: atom_id res chain seq x y z
N MET A 1 -17.44 -58.60 11.86
CA MET A 1 -18.39 -59.73 11.79
C MET A 1 -19.80 -59.28 12.13
N GLU A 2 -20.00 -58.59 13.26
CA GLU A 2 -21.30 -58.08 13.70
C GLU A 2 -21.95 -57.09 12.71
N CYS A 3 -21.20 -56.09 12.24
CA CYS A 3 -21.69 -55.14 11.22
C CYS A 3 -22.17 -55.79 9.92
N VAL A 4 -21.59 -56.92 9.50
CA VAL A 4 -22.02 -57.64 8.30
C VAL A 4 -23.38 -58.30 8.52
N LYS A 5 -23.60 -58.85 9.72
CA LYS A 5 -24.90 -59.45 10.10
C LYS A 5 -25.97 -58.38 10.21
N GLU A 6 -25.66 -57.25 10.85
CA GLU A 6 -26.58 -56.11 10.97
C GLU A 6 -26.95 -55.52 9.61
N LEU A 7 -25.96 -55.30 8.73
CA LEU A 7 -26.21 -54.79 7.37
C LEU A 7 -27.09 -55.74 6.55
N LYS A 8 -26.80 -57.05 6.59
CA LYS A 8 -27.64 -58.05 5.91
C LYS A 8 -29.06 -58.02 6.43
N HIS A 9 -29.23 -58.07 7.75
CA HIS A 9 -30.55 -58.01 8.39
C HIS A 9 -31.32 -56.76 7.99
N LEU A 10 -30.68 -55.59 8.03
CA LEU A 10 -31.30 -54.31 7.69
C LEU A 10 -31.75 -54.27 6.22
N THR A 11 -30.90 -54.73 5.30
CA THR A 11 -31.25 -54.81 3.87
C THR A 11 -32.33 -55.86 3.57
N GLU A 12 -32.33 -56.98 4.29
CA GLU A 12 -33.35 -58.03 4.18
C GLU A 12 -34.73 -57.50 4.61
N THR A 13 -34.81 -56.69 5.68
CA THR A 13 -36.06 -56.00 6.07
C THR A 13 -36.62 -55.10 4.96
N THR A 14 -35.76 -54.59 4.07
CA THR A 14 -36.15 -53.74 2.94
C THR A 14 -36.27 -54.49 1.61
N GLY A 15 -36.10 -55.82 1.61
CA GLY A 15 -36.20 -56.68 0.42
C GLY A 15 -34.97 -56.66 -0.50
N PHE A 16 -33.84 -56.10 -0.07
CA PHE A 16 -32.60 -56.06 -0.86
C PHE A 16 -31.62 -57.15 -0.40
N CYS A 17 -31.07 -57.91 -1.35
CA CYS A 17 -30.03 -58.90 -1.09
C CYS A 17 -28.65 -58.36 -1.49
N LEU A 18 -27.76 -58.16 -0.51
CA LEU A 18 -26.41 -57.64 -0.71
C LEU A 18 -25.49 -58.73 -1.30
N THR A 19 -24.95 -58.46 -2.49
CA THR A 19 -23.97 -59.30 -3.20
C THR A 19 -22.70 -58.50 -3.53
N LYS A 20 -21.61 -59.19 -3.93
CA LYS A 20 -20.30 -58.61 -4.27
C LYS A 20 -19.59 -57.92 -3.09
N TRP A 21 -19.56 -58.60 -1.95
CA TRP A 21 -18.87 -58.14 -0.76
C TRP A 21 -17.35 -58.07 -0.97
N SER A 22 -16.75 -56.99 -0.48
CA SER A 22 -15.30 -56.77 -0.47
C SER A 22 -14.86 -56.18 0.85
N SER A 23 -13.71 -56.64 1.35
CA SER A 23 -13.15 -56.25 2.65
C SER A 23 -11.64 -56.32 2.59
N ASN A 24 -10.96 -55.46 3.35
CA ASN A 24 -9.52 -55.56 3.60
C ASN A 24 -9.19 -56.68 4.62
N GLU A 25 -10.16 -57.11 5.42
CA GLU A 25 -10.02 -58.20 6.39
C GLU A 25 -10.47 -59.54 5.80
N ALA A 26 -9.54 -60.50 5.68
CA ALA A 26 -9.80 -61.83 5.10
C ALA A 26 -10.81 -62.65 5.92
N ILE A 27 -10.86 -62.45 7.24
CA ILE A 27 -11.79 -63.13 8.15
C ILE A 27 -13.25 -62.80 7.79
N VAL A 28 -13.51 -61.55 7.39
CA VAL A 28 -14.85 -61.10 7.00
C VAL A 28 -15.30 -61.78 5.72
N LEU A 29 -14.41 -61.92 4.73
CA LEU A 29 -14.73 -62.57 3.46
C LEU A 29 -15.01 -64.07 3.62
N ARG A 30 -14.25 -64.75 4.48
CA ARG A 30 -14.46 -66.19 4.79
C ARG A 30 -15.80 -66.49 5.47
N SER A 31 -16.43 -65.48 6.08
CA SER A 31 -17.73 -65.63 6.75
C SER A 31 -18.94 -65.55 5.82
N LEU A 32 -18.71 -65.26 4.54
CA LEU A 32 -19.74 -65.08 3.52
C LEU A 32 -19.77 -66.28 2.57
N LEU A 33 -20.91 -66.50 1.92
CA LEU A 33 -21.02 -67.52 0.86
C LEU A 33 -20.16 -67.09 -0.33
N GLU A 34 -19.41 -68.01 -0.93
CA GLU A 34 -18.49 -67.72 -2.05
C GLU A 34 -19.18 -66.99 -3.23
N LYS A 35 -20.46 -67.30 -3.48
CA LYS A 35 -21.28 -66.64 -4.51
C LYS A 35 -21.52 -65.14 -4.28
N ASP A 36 -21.43 -64.69 -3.02
CA ASP A 36 -21.72 -63.31 -2.63
C ASP A 36 -20.43 -62.47 -2.51
N VAL A 37 -19.25 -63.09 -2.58
CA VAL A 37 -17.95 -62.41 -2.50
C VAL A 37 -17.56 -61.87 -3.88
N ALA A 38 -17.05 -60.64 -3.92
CA ALA A 38 -16.53 -60.08 -5.17
C ALA A 38 -15.33 -60.91 -5.65
N SER A 39 -15.27 -61.22 -6.94
CA SER A 39 -14.17 -62.00 -7.51
C SER A 39 -12.81 -61.35 -7.23
N GLU A 40 -11.83 -62.16 -6.79
CA GLU A 40 -10.54 -61.74 -6.22
C GLU A 40 -9.70 -60.79 -7.10
N CYS A 41 -10.04 -60.63 -8.37
CA CYS A 41 -9.22 -59.97 -9.38
C CYS A 41 -9.71 -58.60 -9.88
N LYS A 42 -10.84 -58.07 -9.41
CA LYS A 42 -11.33 -56.75 -9.88
C LYS A 42 -11.30 -55.72 -8.76
N ALA A 43 -10.26 -54.87 -8.77
CA ALA A 43 -10.18 -53.71 -7.90
C ALA A 43 -11.47 -52.87 -8.02
N ILE A 44 -12.02 -52.44 -6.89
CA ILE A 44 -13.32 -51.77 -6.87
C ILE A 44 -13.10 -50.33 -7.28
N MET A 45 -13.72 -49.93 -8.38
CA MET A 45 -13.71 -48.54 -8.84
C MET A 45 -14.98 -47.82 -8.38
N ALA A 46 -14.82 -46.71 -7.69
CA ALA A 46 -15.90 -45.81 -7.33
C ALA A 46 -15.48 -44.38 -7.71
N LEU A 47 -16.28 -43.73 -8.56
CA LEU A 47 -16.04 -42.33 -8.98
C LEU A 47 -14.58 -42.08 -9.41
N GLY A 48 -14.03 -42.91 -10.31
CA GLY A 48 -12.65 -42.73 -10.82
C GLY A 48 -11.53 -43.12 -9.86
N ILE A 49 -11.85 -43.53 -8.63
CA ILE A 49 -10.88 -44.00 -7.62
C ILE A 49 -10.94 -45.52 -7.51
N VAL A 50 -9.79 -46.17 -7.45
CA VAL A 50 -9.64 -47.62 -7.37
C VAL A 50 -9.17 -48.02 -5.98
N TRP A 51 -9.97 -48.81 -5.27
CA TRP A 51 -9.59 -49.38 -3.97
C TRP A 51 -8.99 -50.77 -4.13
N ASN A 52 -7.75 -50.93 -3.64
CA ASN A 52 -7.09 -52.21 -3.46
C ASN A 52 -7.35 -52.71 -2.03
N ASN A 53 -8.18 -53.74 -1.92
CA ASN A 53 -8.58 -54.34 -0.65
C ASN A 53 -7.41 -54.99 0.10
N LYS A 54 -6.51 -55.71 -0.58
CA LYS A 54 -5.41 -56.46 0.05
C LYS A 54 -4.43 -55.57 0.81
N GLY A 55 -4.14 -54.39 0.25
CA GLY A 55 -3.22 -53.42 0.86
C GLY A 55 -3.91 -52.27 1.60
N ASP A 56 -5.24 -52.22 1.60
CA ASP A 56 -6.05 -51.08 2.01
C ASP A 56 -5.60 -49.71 1.44
N ILE A 57 -5.31 -49.70 0.14
CA ILE A 57 -4.73 -48.56 -0.57
C ILE A 57 -5.72 -48.04 -1.63
N ILE A 58 -5.83 -46.72 -1.70
CA ILE A 58 -6.45 -45.97 -2.78
C ILE A 58 -5.43 -45.76 -3.91
N THR A 59 -5.86 -46.06 -5.13
CA THR A 59 -5.13 -45.88 -6.40
C THR A 59 -6.03 -45.35 -7.50
N PHE A 60 -5.49 -45.17 -8.70
CA PHE A 60 -6.20 -44.63 -9.85
C PHE A 60 -6.12 -45.57 -11.06
N PRO A 61 -7.13 -45.57 -11.94
CA PRO A 61 -7.13 -46.43 -13.11
C PRO A 61 -6.07 -45.97 -14.13
N VAL A 62 -5.55 -46.92 -14.91
CA VAL A 62 -4.70 -46.59 -16.06
C VAL A 62 -5.56 -45.92 -17.12
N ILE A 63 -5.36 -44.62 -17.33
CA ILE A 63 -6.08 -43.86 -18.36
C ILE A 63 -5.32 -43.98 -19.67
N ARG A 64 -5.89 -44.74 -20.62
CA ARG A 64 -5.33 -44.88 -21.97
C ARG A 64 -5.88 -43.82 -22.91
N VAL A 65 -4.98 -43.31 -23.72
CA VAL A 65 -5.19 -42.20 -24.63
C VAL A 65 -5.26 -42.76 -26.06
N ALA A 66 -6.47 -43.05 -26.55
CA ALA A 66 -6.66 -43.94 -27.71
C ALA A 66 -6.36 -43.33 -29.09
N ARG A 67 -6.32 -41.99 -29.24
CA ARG A 67 -6.16 -41.29 -30.54
C ARG A 67 -5.38 -39.97 -30.39
N PRO A 68 -4.05 -39.96 -30.58
CA PRO A 68 -3.22 -38.77 -30.36
C PRO A 68 -3.53 -37.61 -31.30
N ASP A 69 -3.95 -37.92 -32.52
CA ASP A 69 -4.31 -37.01 -33.62
C ASP A 69 -5.54 -36.14 -33.32
N GLN A 70 -6.59 -36.72 -32.73
CA GLN A 70 -7.80 -35.98 -32.30
C GLN A 70 -7.63 -35.20 -30.99
N GLN A 71 -6.45 -35.27 -30.37
CA GLN A 71 -6.17 -34.64 -29.07
C GLN A 71 -5.29 -33.40 -29.17
N MET A 72 -4.99 -32.99 -30.40
CA MET A 72 -4.22 -31.79 -30.71
C MET A 72 -5.10 -30.55 -30.85
N THR A 73 -6.34 -30.60 -30.38
CA THR A 73 -7.32 -29.49 -30.37
C THR A 73 -7.77 -29.20 -28.94
N GLU A 74 -8.37 -28.02 -28.70
CA GLU A 74 -8.90 -27.64 -27.39
C GLU A 74 -9.96 -28.64 -26.89
N ARG A 75 -10.85 -29.08 -27.78
CA ARG A 75 -11.86 -30.12 -27.49
C ARG A 75 -11.21 -31.43 -27.06
N GLY A 76 -10.14 -31.82 -27.77
CA GLY A 76 -9.35 -33.00 -27.45
C GLY A 76 -8.71 -32.93 -26.07
N MET A 77 -8.09 -31.79 -25.73
CA MET A 77 -7.52 -31.55 -24.41
C MET A 77 -8.57 -31.66 -23.29
N LEU A 78 -9.70 -30.99 -23.45
CA LEU A 78 -10.78 -31.01 -22.47
C LEU A 78 -11.30 -32.44 -22.25
N SER A 79 -11.49 -33.21 -23.32
CA SER A 79 -11.92 -34.61 -23.25
C SER A 79 -10.98 -35.48 -22.43
N VAL A 80 -9.66 -35.31 -22.60
CA VAL A 80 -8.66 -36.05 -21.82
C VAL A 80 -8.65 -35.61 -20.35
N ILE A 81 -8.70 -34.30 -20.08
CA ILE A 81 -8.74 -33.76 -18.71
C ILE A 81 -9.95 -34.30 -17.94
N MET A 82 -11.12 -34.35 -18.59
CA MET A 82 -12.36 -34.80 -17.96
C MET A 82 -12.41 -36.32 -17.71
N LYS A 83 -11.53 -37.13 -18.33
CA LYS A 83 -11.38 -38.56 -17.99
C LYS A 83 -10.73 -38.77 -16.63
N VAL A 84 -9.95 -37.79 -16.15
CA VAL A 84 -9.33 -37.84 -14.83
C VAL A 84 -10.33 -37.27 -13.82
N PHE A 85 -11.13 -38.16 -13.22
CA PHE A 85 -12.11 -37.77 -12.20
C PHE A 85 -11.50 -37.93 -10.80
N ASP A 86 -11.34 -36.82 -10.10
CA ASP A 86 -10.72 -36.76 -8.78
C ASP A 86 -11.58 -35.91 -7.82
N PRO A 87 -12.55 -36.54 -7.12
CA PRO A 87 -13.46 -35.84 -6.22
C PRO A 87 -12.78 -35.35 -4.93
N LEU A 88 -11.67 -35.98 -4.52
CA LEU A 88 -10.97 -35.69 -3.27
C LEU A 88 -9.76 -34.76 -3.46
N GLY A 89 -9.34 -34.51 -4.70
CA GLY A 89 -8.24 -33.61 -5.01
C GLY A 89 -6.85 -34.27 -4.92
N TYR A 90 -6.72 -35.57 -4.76
CA TYR A 90 -5.42 -36.23 -4.66
C TYR A 90 -4.50 -36.04 -5.87
N LEU A 91 -5.08 -35.76 -7.05
CA LEU A 91 -4.39 -35.49 -8.31
C LEU A 91 -4.32 -33.98 -8.62
N SER A 92 -4.62 -33.12 -7.66
CA SER A 92 -4.62 -31.66 -7.81
C SER A 92 -3.33 -31.10 -8.44
N PRO A 93 -2.12 -31.48 -8.00
CA PRO A 93 -0.87 -30.97 -8.58
C PRO A 93 -0.71 -31.33 -10.06
N PHE A 94 -1.25 -32.48 -10.47
CA PHE A 94 -1.21 -32.96 -11.84
C PHE A 94 -2.26 -32.24 -12.71
N LEU A 95 -3.48 -32.10 -12.20
CA LEU A 95 -4.60 -31.47 -12.89
C LEU A 95 -4.44 -29.96 -13.06
N VAL A 96 -3.75 -29.27 -12.14
CA VAL A 96 -3.61 -27.81 -12.22
C VAL A 96 -2.86 -27.36 -13.47
N LYS A 97 -1.85 -28.14 -13.91
CA LYS A 97 -1.06 -27.85 -15.11
C LYS A 97 -1.93 -27.91 -16.37
N ALA A 98 -2.68 -29.00 -16.56
CA ALA A 98 -3.56 -29.14 -17.71
C ALA A 98 -4.70 -28.11 -17.72
N ARG A 99 -5.28 -27.84 -16.54
CA ARG A 99 -6.28 -26.79 -16.38
C ARG A 99 -5.72 -25.40 -16.73
N HIS A 100 -4.49 -25.10 -16.34
CA HIS A 100 -3.82 -23.85 -16.71
C HIS A 100 -3.61 -23.71 -18.22
N MET A 101 -3.15 -24.77 -18.89
CA MET A 101 -2.99 -24.79 -20.35
C MET A 101 -4.32 -24.53 -21.06
N LEU A 102 -5.41 -25.16 -20.60
CA LEU A 102 -6.75 -24.93 -21.14
C LEU A 102 -7.19 -23.46 -20.98
N GLN A 103 -6.94 -22.86 -19.81
CA GLN A 103 -7.22 -21.43 -19.59
C GLN A 103 -6.38 -20.54 -20.53
N ALA A 104 -5.14 -20.91 -20.82
CA ALA A 104 -4.29 -20.16 -21.74
C ALA A 104 -4.83 -20.16 -23.19
N LEU A 105 -5.45 -21.27 -23.63
CA LEU A 105 -6.13 -21.34 -24.92
C LEU A 105 -7.38 -20.46 -24.97
N TRP A 106 -8.20 -20.49 -23.92
CA TRP A 106 -9.37 -19.61 -23.81
C TRP A 106 -9.02 -18.14 -23.88
N ARG A 107 -7.86 -17.73 -23.33
CA ARG A 107 -7.38 -16.34 -23.44
C ARG A 107 -7.01 -15.95 -24.87
N LYS A 108 -6.58 -16.90 -25.70
CA LYS A 108 -6.24 -16.67 -27.10
C LYS A 108 -7.47 -16.68 -28.02
N GLY A 109 -8.64 -17.12 -27.53
CA GLY A 109 -9.87 -17.16 -28.31
C GLY A 109 -9.80 -18.09 -29.51
N ILE A 110 -9.08 -19.20 -29.38
CA ILE A 110 -8.93 -20.20 -30.45
C ILE A 110 -10.22 -21.02 -30.54
N ASP A 111 -10.65 -21.38 -31.75
CA ASP A 111 -11.82 -22.24 -31.95
C ASP A 111 -11.51 -23.70 -31.55
N TRP A 112 -12.55 -24.41 -31.09
CA TRP A 112 -12.45 -25.69 -30.39
C TRP A 112 -11.74 -26.81 -31.15
N ASP A 113 -11.81 -26.75 -32.48
CA ASP A 113 -11.34 -27.79 -33.40
C ASP A 113 -10.07 -27.38 -34.17
N ILE A 114 -9.46 -26.23 -33.83
CA ILE A 114 -8.18 -25.79 -34.40
C ILE A 114 -7.01 -26.50 -33.71
N LEU A 115 -5.98 -26.84 -34.50
CA LEU A 115 -4.74 -27.45 -34.02
C LEU A 115 -3.92 -26.51 -33.12
N LEU A 116 -3.37 -27.05 -32.04
CA LEU A 116 -2.51 -26.33 -31.09
C LEU A 116 -1.22 -25.82 -31.76
N SER A 117 -0.77 -24.63 -31.35
CA SER A 117 0.55 -24.11 -31.72
C SER A 117 1.67 -25.04 -31.24
N GLN A 118 2.78 -25.14 -31.98
CA GLN A 118 3.90 -26.05 -31.67
C GLN A 118 4.38 -26.00 -30.21
N ASN A 119 4.50 -24.80 -29.61
CA ASN A 119 4.93 -24.67 -28.21
C ASN A 119 3.96 -25.33 -27.22
N MET A 120 2.65 -25.10 -27.39
CA MET A 120 1.61 -25.69 -26.53
C MET A 120 1.46 -27.19 -26.76
N LEU A 121 1.70 -27.64 -27.99
CA LEU A 121 1.63 -29.04 -28.35
C LEU A 121 2.70 -29.85 -27.63
N LYS A 122 3.92 -29.33 -27.53
CA LYS A 122 5.00 -29.97 -26.78
C LYS A 122 4.64 -30.14 -25.30
N ASP A 123 4.22 -29.05 -24.65
CA ASP A 123 3.81 -29.08 -23.24
C ASP A 123 2.65 -30.07 -23.02
N TRP A 124 1.75 -30.21 -24.00
CA TRP A 124 0.61 -31.12 -23.94
C TRP A 124 1.02 -32.57 -24.11
N GLN A 125 1.92 -32.86 -25.05
CA GLN A 125 2.50 -34.18 -25.25
C GLN A 125 3.29 -34.64 -24.02
N ASP A 126 4.08 -33.74 -23.43
CA ASP A 126 4.83 -34.00 -22.20
C ASP A 126 3.86 -34.33 -21.05
N TRP A 127 2.75 -33.60 -20.92
CA TRP A 127 1.73 -33.91 -19.91
C TRP A 127 1.02 -35.26 -20.19
N ILE A 128 0.66 -35.54 -21.45
CA ILE A 128 0.04 -36.82 -21.85
C ILE A 128 0.95 -38.01 -21.51
N ALA A 129 2.25 -37.88 -21.77
CA ALA A 129 3.22 -38.93 -21.50
C ALA A 129 3.26 -39.33 -20.00
N VAL A 130 2.93 -38.39 -19.11
CA VAL A 130 2.90 -38.62 -17.66
C VAL A 130 1.56 -39.21 -17.19
N ILE A 131 0.44 -39.08 -17.94
CA ILE A 131 -0.88 -39.57 -17.51
C ILE A 131 -0.89 -41.03 -17.04
N PRO A 132 -0.23 -42.00 -17.72
CA PRO A 132 -0.24 -43.40 -17.27
C PRO A 132 0.37 -43.61 -15.88
N SER A 133 1.32 -42.76 -15.47
CA SER A 133 1.99 -42.83 -14.16
C SER A 133 1.08 -42.50 -12.99
N ILE A 134 -0.10 -41.91 -13.23
CA ILE A 134 -1.11 -41.65 -12.19
C ILE A 134 -1.53 -42.96 -11.47
N SER A 135 -1.49 -44.08 -12.19
CA SER A 135 -1.82 -45.41 -11.64
C SER A 135 -0.81 -45.92 -10.60
N GLU A 136 0.39 -45.32 -10.54
CA GLU A 136 1.44 -45.65 -9.58
C GLU A 136 1.23 -44.97 -8.23
N ILE A 137 0.37 -43.96 -8.14
CA ILE A 137 0.09 -43.24 -6.89
C ILE A 137 -0.67 -44.16 -5.92
N ARG A 138 -0.10 -44.34 -4.72
CA ARG A 138 -0.61 -45.19 -3.64
C ARG A 138 -0.89 -44.30 -2.42
N LEU A 139 -2.14 -44.25 -1.96
CA LEU A 139 -2.55 -43.51 -0.77
C LEU A 139 -3.23 -44.45 0.23
N PRO A 140 -2.94 -44.37 1.54
CA PRO A 140 -3.65 -45.17 2.53
C PRO A 140 -5.13 -44.79 2.56
N ARG A 141 -6.05 -45.77 2.47
CA ARG A 141 -7.50 -45.50 2.55
C ARG A 141 -7.90 -45.10 3.97
N CYS A 142 -7.35 -45.80 4.96
CA CYS A 142 -7.68 -45.59 6.37
C CYS A 142 -7.02 -44.31 6.90
N LEU A 143 -7.82 -43.29 7.20
CA LEU A 143 -7.34 -42.04 7.77
C LEU A 143 -6.84 -42.21 9.21
N LEU A 144 -7.41 -43.17 9.96
CA LEU A 144 -7.07 -43.51 11.35
C LEU A 144 -6.56 -44.97 11.42
N PRO A 145 -5.30 -45.25 11.06
CA PRO A 145 -4.79 -46.63 10.99
C PRO A 145 -4.53 -47.27 12.36
N VAL A 146 -4.68 -46.51 13.45
CA VAL A 146 -4.42 -46.95 14.83
C VAL A 146 -5.74 -47.14 15.56
N ARG A 147 -5.80 -48.13 16.45
CA ARG A 147 -6.97 -48.35 17.31
C ARG A 147 -7.26 -47.11 18.16
N THR A 148 -8.53 -46.82 18.38
CA THR A 148 -8.99 -45.58 19.03
C THR A 148 -8.50 -45.42 20.47
N ASP A 149 -8.21 -46.52 21.17
CA ASP A 149 -7.63 -46.57 22.51
C ASP A 149 -6.17 -46.12 22.57
N CYS A 150 -5.44 -46.20 21.46
CA CYS A 150 -4.04 -45.79 21.38
C CYS A 150 -3.86 -44.35 20.88
N ILE A 151 -4.94 -43.63 20.59
CA ILE A 151 -4.91 -42.26 20.08
C ILE A 151 -4.95 -41.28 21.26
N LYS A 152 -3.91 -40.46 21.38
CA LYS A 152 -3.87 -39.38 22.37
C LYS A 152 -4.63 -38.16 21.86
N GLU A 153 -4.29 -37.70 20.64
CA GLU A 153 -4.83 -36.47 20.06
C GLU A 153 -5.00 -36.60 18.55
N VAL A 154 -6.04 -35.95 18.02
CA VAL A 154 -6.32 -35.85 16.59
C VAL A 154 -6.44 -34.37 16.22
N GLU A 155 -5.59 -33.92 15.30
CA GLU A 155 -5.53 -32.54 14.83
C GLU A 155 -5.83 -32.45 13.34
N LEU A 156 -6.48 -31.36 12.94
CA LEU A 156 -6.78 -31.08 11.54
C LEU A 156 -5.99 -29.85 11.07
N HIS A 157 -5.18 -30.01 10.03
CA HIS A 157 -4.32 -28.95 9.51
C HIS A 157 -4.64 -28.66 8.06
N GLY A 158 -5.07 -27.43 7.76
CA GLY A 158 -5.28 -26.96 6.40
C GLY A 158 -4.17 -26.02 5.98
N TYR A 159 -3.56 -26.26 4.83
CA TYR A 159 -2.56 -25.38 4.23
C TYR A 159 -3.18 -24.69 3.03
N GLY A 160 -2.97 -23.39 2.90
CA GLY A 160 -3.44 -22.57 1.79
C GLY A 160 -2.31 -21.75 1.20
N ASP A 161 -2.14 -21.84 -0.12
CA ASP A 161 -1.12 -21.11 -0.87
C ASP A 161 -1.67 -20.59 -2.20
N ALA A 162 -1.06 -19.52 -2.72
CA ALA A 162 -1.43 -18.89 -3.97
C ALA A 162 -0.22 -18.47 -4.80
N SER A 163 -0.34 -18.67 -6.11
CA SER A 163 0.58 -18.17 -7.13
C SER A 163 -0.20 -17.34 -8.15
N GLU A 164 0.53 -16.69 -9.07
CA GLU A 164 -0.09 -16.01 -10.23
C GLU A 164 -0.85 -16.98 -11.15
N MET A 165 -0.54 -18.28 -11.08
CA MET A 165 -1.15 -19.33 -11.89
C MET A 165 -2.44 -19.87 -11.26
N ALA A 166 -2.40 -20.22 -9.97
CA ALA A 166 -3.45 -20.91 -9.26
C ALA A 166 -3.34 -20.72 -7.75
N TYR A 167 -4.41 -21.00 -7.04
CA TYR A 167 -4.46 -21.05 -5.58
C TYR A 167 -5.05 -22.38 -5.13
N GLU A 168 -4.45 -22.97 -4.10
CA GLU A 168 -4.71 -24.33 -3.66
C GLU A 168 -4.87 -24.40 -2.15
N SER A 169 -5.60 -25.41 -1.70
CA SER A 169 -5.57 -25.81 -0.30
C SER A 169 -5.54 -27.32 -0.14
N THR A 170 -4.75 -27.78 0.82
CA THR A 170 -4.64 -29.19 1.22
C THR A 170 -5.02 -29.33 2.69
N VAL A 171 -5.70 -30.43 3.05
CA VAL A 171 -6.07 -30.73 4.44
C VAL A 171 -5.44 -32.06 4.84
N TYR A 172 -4.68 -32.01 5.93
CA TYR A 172 -4.04 -33.16 6.56
C TYR A 172 -4.68 -33.45 7.92
N LEU A 173 -4.81 -34.74 8.20
CA LEU A 173 -5.15 -35.26 9.51
C LEU A 173 -3.87 -35.69 10.20
N ARG A 174 -3.59 -35.13 11.38
CA ARG A 174 -2.45 -35.48 12.21
C ARG A 174 -2.95 -36.24 13.44
N ILE A 175 -2.34 -37.39 13.70
CA ILE A 175 -2.66 -38.26 14.83
C ILE A 175 -1.41 -38.36 15.68
N THR A 176 -1.56 -38.20 16.99
CA THR A 176 -0.50 -38.49 17.95
C THR A 176 -0.94 -39.65 18.81
N THR A 177 -0.14 -40.73 18.84
CA THR A 177 -0.42 -41.91 19.65
C THR A 177 -0.03 -41.67 21.11
N VAL A 178 -0.52 -42.51 22.02
CA VAL A 178 -0.11 -42.50 23.43
C VAL A 178 1.39 -42.73 23.63
N LEU A 179 2.04 -43.40 22.67
CA LEU A 179 3.49 -43.63 22.63
C LEU A 179 4.29 -42.44 22.06
N GLY A 180 3.60 -41.38 21.62
CA GLY A 180 4.23 -40.16 21.07
C GLY A 180 4.51 -40.21 19.56
N GLU A 181 4.16 -41.30 18.86
CA GLU A 181 4.32 -41.39 17.42
C GLU A 181 3.33 -40.47 16.71
N THR A 182 3.79 -39.77 15.67
CA THR A 182 2.97 -38.86 14.88
C THR A 182 2.75 -39.42 13.48
N ILE A 183 1.49 -39.54 13.08
CA ILE A 183 1.08 -39.99 11.74
C ILE A 183 0.33 -38.83 11.07
N ALA A 184 0.65 -38.55 9.81
CA ALA A 184 -0.01 -37.50 9.03
C ALA A 184 -0.55 -38.08 7.71
N ASN A 185 -1.86 -37.95 7.51
CA ASN A 185 -2.57 -38.46 6.33
C ASN A 185 -3.24 -37.32 5.57
N LEU A 186 -3.08 -37.30 4.24
CA LEU A 186 -3.79 -36.35 3.37
C LEU A 186 -5.27 -36.77 3.28
N VAL A 187 -6.17 -35.87 3.63
CA VAL A 187 -7.63 -36.14 3.60
C VAL A 187 -8.23 -35.69 2.28
N MET A 188 -7.95 -34.46 1.88
CA MET A 188 -8.54 -33.83 0.71
C MET A 188 -7.71 -32.62 0.29
N SER A 189 -7.73 -32.28 -0.99
CA SER A 189 -7.25 -30.98 -1.46
C SER A 189 -8.20 -30.36 -2.48
N LYS A 190 -7.98 -29.09 -2.75
CA LYS A 190 -8.82 -28.32 -3.66
C LYS A 190 -8.02 -27.21 -4.32
N THR A 191 -8.01 -27.23 -5.65
CA THR A 191 -7.29 -26.23 -6.45
C THR A 191 -8.23 -25.44 -7.34
N ARG A 192 -7.92 -24.16 -7.52
CA ARG A 192 -8.57 -23.28 -8.50
C ARG A 192 -7.53 -22.50 -9.29
N ILE A 193 -7.76 -22.38 -10.60
CA ILE A 193 -6.93 -21.53 -11.46
C ILE A 193 -7.19 -20.07 -11.09
N ALA A 194 -6.15 -19.25 -11.13
CA ALA A 194 -6.28 -17.81 -10.96
C ALA A 194 -7.27 -17.23 -11.99
N PRO A 195 -8.11 -16.25 -11.63
CA PRO A 195 -9.06 -15.63 -12.55
C PRO A 195 -8.37 -15.02 -13.78
N VAL A 196 -9.04 -15.03 -14.93
CA VAL A 196 -8.52 -14.43 -16.17
C VAL A 196 -8.26 -12.92 -16.01
N LYS A 197 -9.14 -12.22 -15.28
CA LYS A 197 -8.91 -10.83 -14.89
C LYS A 197 -7.78 -10.79 -13.87
N ARG A 198 -6.70 -10.04 -14.16
CA ARG A 198 -5.56 -9.91 -13.25
C ARG A 198 -6.02 -9.45 -11.86
N VAL A 199 -5.74 -10.30 -10.88
CA VAL A 199 -5.92 -10.04 -9.46
C VAL A 199 -4.52 -9.97 -8.84
N THR A 200 -4.34 -9.09 -7.86
CA THR A 200 -3.07 -8.98 -7.13
C THR A 200 -2.76 -10.27 -6.38
N LEU A 201 -1.49 -10.68 -6.28
CA LEU A 201 -1.06 -11.87 -5.54
C LEU A 201 -1.66 -11.93 -4.14
N LEU A 202 -1.64 -10.82 -3.40
CA LEU A 202 -2.24 -10.71 -2.06
C LEU A 202 -3.73 -11.08 -1.99
N ARG A 203 -4.49 -10.79 -3.05
CA ARG A 203 -5.91 -11.18 -3.11
C ARG A 203 -6.06 -12.67 -3.40
N LEU A 204 -5.16 -13.25 -4.19
CA LEU A 204 -5.15 -14.69 -4.44
C LEU A 204 -4.79 -15.46 -3.17
N GLU A 205 -3.83 -14.96 -2.37
CA GLU A 205 -3.50 -15.51 -1.04
C GLU A 205 -4.70 -15.51 -0.10
N LEU A 206 -5.47 -14.41 -0.07
CA LEU A 206 -6.72 -14.35 0.71
C LEU A 206 -7.80 -15.32 0.17
N MET A 207 -7.85 -15.53 -1.14
CA MET A 207 -8.74 -16.53 -1.73
C MET A 207 -8.30 -17.96 -1.38
N ALA A 208 -6.99 -18.24 -1.31
CA ALA A 208 -6.45 -19.50 -0.83
C ALA A 208 -6.89 -19.74 0.62
N ALA A 209 -6.67 -18.77 1.51
CA ALA A 209 -7.08 -18.85 2.91
C ALA A 209 -8.59 -19.10 3.07
N LEU A 210 -9.43 -18.46 2.24
CA LEU A 210 -10.88 -18.70 2.22
C LEU A 210 -11.22 -20.13 1.79
N ILE A 211 -10.55 -20.67 0.77
CA ILE A 211 -10.76 -22.06 0.36
C ILE A 211 -10.32 -23.01 1.47
N THR A 212 -9.18 -22.76 2.11
CA THR A 212 -8.68 -23.56 3.24
C THR A 212 -9.70 -23.63 4.38
N ALA A 213 -10.22 -22.48 4.81
CA ALA A 213 -11.23 -22.42 5.86
C ALA A 213 -12.51 -23.21 5.49
N ARG A 214 -12.97 -23.07 4.24
CA ARG A 214 -14.15 -23.81 3.75
C ARG A 214 -13.89 -25.32 3.67
N LEU A 215 -12.71 -25.72 3.21
CA LEU A 215 -12.33 -27.12 3.08
C LEU A 215 -12.21 -27.79 4.45
N LEU A 216 -11.59 -27.12 5.42
CA LEU A 216 -11.54 -27.58 6.80
C LEU A 216 -12.93 -27.69 7.43
N SER A 217 -13.81 -26.71 7.22
CA SER A 217 -15.19 -26.77 7.72
C SER A 217 -15.97 -27.94 7.12
N PHE A 218 -15.78 -28.21 5.82
CA PHE A 218 -16.38 -29.36 5.16
C PHE A 218 -15.85 -30.67 5.77
N VAL A 219 -14.53 -30.84 5.84
CA VAL A 219 -13.91 -32.06 6.40
C VAL A 219 -14.33 -32.29 7.86
N LYS A 220 -14.34 -31.24 8.68
CA LYS A 220 -14.78 -31.31 10.08
C LYS A 220 -16.22 -31.79 10.21
N THR A 221 -17.10 -31.32 9.33
CA THR A 221 -18.52 -31.71 9.33
C THR A 221 -18.71 -33.13 8.80
N SER A 222 -17.98 -33.51 7.75
CA SER A 222 -18.13 -34.81 7.09
C SER A 222 -17.52 -35.99 7.85
N LEU A 223 -16.46 -35.76 8.64
CA LEU A 223 -15.79 -36.84 9.36
C LEU A 223 -16.41 -37.16 10.72
N GLU A 224 -17.24 -36.27 11.29
CA GLU A 224 -17.91 -36.44 12.59
C GLU A 224 -17.01 -36.88 13.77
N ILE A 225 -15.69 -36.67 13.65
CA ILE A 225 -14.69 -36.98 14.67
C ILE A 225 -14.45 -35.74 15.55
N LYS A 226 -14.18 -35.95 16.83
CA LYS A 226 -13.73 -34.89 17.74
C LYS A 226 -12.26 -34.57 17.46
N PHE A 227 -11.99 -33.33 17.04
CA PHE A 227 -10.63 -32.82 16.82
C PHE A 227 -10.17 -32.02 18.04
N SER A 228 -8.98 -32.32 18.56
CA SER A 228 -8.33 -31.57 19.65
C SER A 228 -7.95 -30.17 19.19
N ARG A 229 -7.51 -30.03 17.94
CA ARG A 229 -7.05 -28.76 17.37
C ARG A 229 -7.34 -28.69 15.88
N VAL A 230 -7.73 -27.51 15.39
CA VAL A 230 -7.89 -27.22 13.97
C VAL A 230 -7.06 -25.99 13.63
N VAL A 231 -6.14 -26.10 12.67
CA VAL A 231 -5.18 -25.03 12.33
C VAL A 231 -5.21 -24.74 10.83
N CYS A 232 -5.30 -23.46 10.48
CA CYS A 232 -5.11 -22.96 9.10
C CYS A 232 -3.71 -22.36 8.97
N TRP A 233 -2.93 -22.85 8.03
CA TRP A 233 -1.59 -22.39 7.72
C TRP A 233 -1.58 -21.60 6.41
N THR A 234 -0.87 -20.47 6.44
CA THR A 234 -0.50 -19.67 5.27
C THR A 234 0.85 -19.02 5.55
N ASP A 235 1.70 -18.92 4.55
CA ASP A 235 3.00 -18.27 4.60
C ASP A 235 2.93 -16.75 4.35
N SER A 236 1.80 -16.26 3.84
CA SER A 236 1.57 -14.83 3.64
C SER A 236 1.27 -14.10 4.95
N GLN A 237 2.31 -13.49 5.52
CA GLN A 237 2.18 -12.59 6.68
C GLN A 237 1.23 -11.41 6.40
N ILE A 238 1.15 -10.96 5.15
CA ILE A 238 0.26 -9.85 4.76
C ILE A 238 -1.20 -10.31 4.80
N ALA A 239 -1.51 -11.50 4.27
CA ALA A 239 -2.85 -12.08 4.36
C ALA A 239 -3.27 -12.29 5.82
N ILE A 240 -2.38 -12.81 6.67
CA ILE A 240 -2.63 -12.96 8.12
C ILE A 240 -2.98 -11.62 8.75
N ARG A 241 -2.18 -10.57 8.50
CA ARG A 241 -2.45 -9.23 9.05
C ARG A 241 -3.77 -8.64 8.55
N TRP A 242 -4.20 -8.96 7.33
CA TRP A 242 -5.48 -8.51 6.79
C TRP A 242 -6.66 -9.24 7.44
N ILE A 243 -6.51 -10.54 7.69
CA ILE A 243 -7.51 -11.36 8.39
C ILE A 243 -7.63 -10.93 9.86
N GLN A 244 -6.49 -10.64 10.52
CA GLN A 244 -6.44 -10.24 11.92
C GLN A 244 -6.85 -8.79 12.18
N ARG A 245 -6.91 -7.93 11.15
CA ARG A 245 -7.35 -6.54 11.33
C ARG A 245 -8.87 -6.49 11.37
N ASP A 246 -9.42 -5.86 12.43
CA ASP A 246 -10.81 -5.38 12.53
C ASP A 246 -11.09 -4.25 11.52
N SER A 247 -10.95 -4.56 10.23
CA SER A 247 -10.75 -3.59 9.17
C SER A 247 -11.98 -3.46 8.28
N TYR A 248 -13.08 -3.02 8.88
CA TYR A 248 -14.11 -2.36 8.10
C TYR A 248 -13.58 -0.97 7.72
N SER A 249 -13.44 -0.70 6.43
CA SER A 249 -12.94 0.60 5.93
C SER A 249 -14.01 1.69 5.92
N SER A 250 -15.29 1.31 6.01
CA SER A 250 -16.45 2.19 6.02
C SER A 250 -17.51 1.67 6.98
N LEU A 251 -18.05 2.58 7.79
CA LEU A 251 -19.17 2.32 8.70
C LEU A 251 -20.43 1.90 7.92
N THR A 252 -20.73 2.57 6.81
CA THR A 252 -21.89 2.23 5.98
C THR A 252 -21.77 0.82 5.44
N LYS A 253 -20.60 0.44 4.93
CA LYS A 253 -20.35 -0.91 4.40
C LYS A 253 -20.50 -1.96 5.50
N LEU A 254 -20.04 -1.68 6.71
CA LEU A 254 -20.22 -2.56 7.86
C LEU A 254 -21.71 -2.83 8.11
N PHE A 255 -22.51 -1.78 8.28
CA PHE A 255 -23.94 -1.93 8.56
C PHE A 255 -24.71 -2.56 7.39
N THR A 256 -24.43 -2.15 6.15
CA THR A 256 -25.05 -2.71 4.95
C THR A 256 -24.74 -4.21 4.80
N VAL A 257 -23.49 -4.63 5.00
CA VAL A 257 -23.12 -6.06 4.91
C VAL A 257 -23.80 -6.86 6.03
N THR A 258 -23.78 -6.37 7.26
CA THR A 258 -24.46 -7.03 8.38
C THR A 258 -25.97 -7.14 8.14
N ALA A 259 -26.61 -6.09 7.61
CA ALA A 259 -28.03 -6.11 7.25
C ALA A 259 -28.33 -7.17 6.16
N TYR A 260 -27.49 -7.27 5.12
CA TYR A 260 -27.63 -8.33 4.12
C TYR A 260 -27.43 -9.74 4.70
N VAL A 261 -26.52 -9.91 5.67
CA VAL A 261 -26.33 -11.19 6.37
C VAL A 261 -27.59 -11.56 7.15
N PHE A 262 -28.18 -10.62 7.90
CA PHE A 262 -29.43 -10.87 8.62
C PHE A 262 -30.58 -11.20 7.69
N ARG A 263 -30.71 -10.47 6.57
CA ARG A 263 -31.71 -10.79 5.55
C ARG A 263 -31.48 -12.16 4.94
N PHE A 264 -30.24 -12.53 4.63
CA PHE A 264 -29.92 -13.87 4.13
C PHE A 264 -30.38 -14.95 5.11
N ILE A 265 -30.05 -14.80 6.40
CA ILE A 265 -30.49 -15.73 7.46
C ILE A 265 -32.02 -15.80 7.53
N SER A 266 -32.72 -14.67 7.42
CA SER A 266 -34.19 -14.63 7.40
C SER A 266 -34.75 -15.32 6.15
N ASN A 267 -34.18 -15.08 4.97
CA ASN A 267 -34.60 -15.66 3.70
C ASN A 267 -34.36 -17.18 3.64
N CYS A 268 -33.40 -17.71 4.39
CA CYS A 268 -33.19 -19.14 4.54
C CYS A 268 -34.29 -19.86 5.33
N LYS A 269 -35.12 -19.11 6.09
CA LYS A 269 -36.18 -19.67 6.94
C LYS A 269 -37.58 -19.61 6.30
N VAL A 270 -37.71 -18.95 5.15
CA VAL A 270 -38.99 -18.73 4.46
C VAL A 270 -39.01 -19.38 3.08
N THR A 271 -40.21 -19.56 2.53
CA THR A 271 -40.41 -20.11 1.17
C THR A 271 -39.84 -19.14 0.12
N PRO A 272 -39.48 -19.62 -1.09
CA PRO A 272 -38.90 -18.77 -2.14
C PRO A 272 -39.71 -17.53 -2.49
N ASP A 273 -41.04 -17.63 -2.46
CA ASP A 273 -41.96 -16.55 -2.82
C ASP A 273 -42.04 -15.44 -1.74
N GLU A 274 -41.70 -15.76 -0.50
CA GLU A 274 -41.67 -14.82 0.64
C GLU A 274 -40.29 -14.16 0.84
N ARG A 275 -39.28 -14.52 0.03
CA ARG A 275 -37.94 -13.98 0.18
C ARG A 275 -37.88 -12.51 -0.23
N LYS A 276 -37.28 -11.70 0.65
CA LYS A 276 -37.03 -10.29 0.34
C LYS A 276 -35.82 -10.16 -0.61
N THR A 277 -36.06 -9.66 -1.82
CA THR A 277 -35.05 -9.41 -2.86
C THR A 277 -34.88 -7.92 -3.20
N THR A 278 -35.67 -7.04 -2.58
CA THR A 278 -35.63 -5.58 -2.76
C THR A 278 -34.34 -4.95 -2.24
N PRO A 279 -34.06 -3.65 -2.46
CA PRO A 279 -32.99 -2.94 -1.74
C PRO A 279 -33.15 -3.01 -0.20
N LEU A 280 -32.08 -2.73 0.55
CA LEU A 280 -32.14 -2.72 2.02
C LEU A 280 -33.05 -1.61 2.53
N ASP A 281 -33.90 -1.95 3.49
CA ASP A 281 -34.72 -1.00 4.22
C ASP A 281 -33.90 -0.32 5.34
N VAL A 282 -34.28 0.90 5.71
CA VAL A 282 -33.67 1.65 6.82
C VAL A 282 -33.76 0.84 8.11
N ARG A 283 -34.88 0.13 8.32
CA ARG A 283 -35.08 -0.74 9.50
C ARG A 283 -34.05 -1.86 9.61
N GLU A 284 -33.63 -2.44 8.49
CA GLU A 284 -32.62 -3.49 8.49
C GLU A 284 -31.22 -2.93 8.77
N ILE A 285 -30.95 -1.70 8.32
CA ILE A 285 -29.72 -0.99 8.65
C ILE A 285 -29.71 -0.60 10.14
N ASP A 286 -30.84 -0.14 10.68
CA ASP A 286 -30.98 0.17 12.11
C ASP A 286 -30.80 -1.09 12.97
N GLN A 287 -31.34 -2.23 12.54
CA GLN A 287 -31.12 -3.52 13.21
C GLN A 287 -29.63 -3.91 13.20
N ALA A 288 -28.94 -3.71 12.07
CA ALA A 288 -27.50 -3.93 11.98
C ALA A 288 -26.71 -2.96 12.87
N GLU A 289 -27.09 -1.68 12.94
CA GLU A 289 -26.48 -0.70 13.84
C GLU A 289 -26.67 -1.14 15.31
N GLN A 290 -27.90 -1.47 15.72
CA GLN A 290 -28.20 -1.92 17.08
C GLN A 290 -27.42 -3.18 17.45
N PHE A 291 -27.28 -4.14 16.54
CA PHE A 291 -26.47 -5.34 16.75
C PHE A 291 -25.04 -4.97 17.13
N TRP A 292 -24.38 -4.12 16.32
CA TRP A 292 -23.00 -3.70 16.58
C TRP A 292 -22.85 -2.90 17.86
N LEU A 293 -23.82 -2.05 18.19
CA LEU A 293 -23.83 -1.29 19.45
C LEU A 293 -23.94 -2.22 20.66
N LYS A 294 -24.84 -3.22 20.61
CA LYS A 294 -24.99 -4.23 21.67
C LYS A 294 -23.73 -5.06 21.83
N THR A 295 -23.16 -5.54 20.73
CA THR A 295 -21.91 -6.32 20.76
C THR A 295 -20.80 -5.53 21.42
N LEU A 296 -20.58 -4.28 20.99
CA LEU A 296 -19.59 -3.38 21.60
C LEU A 296 -19.83 -3.18 23.10
N GLN A 297 -21.08 -2.93 23.51
CA GLN A 297 -21.38 -2.68 24.92
C GLN A 297 -21.21 -3.95 25.78
N ASN A 298 -21.56 -5.13 25.28
CA ASN A 298 -21.34 -6.40 25.99
C ASN A 298 -19.84 -6.72 26.13
N GLU A 299 -19.02 -6.36 25.15
CA GLU A 299 -17.57 -6.55 25.21
C GLU A 299 -16.87 -5.59 26.18
N GLU A 300 -17.28 -4.32 26.19
CA GLU A 300 -16.57 -3.25 26.92
C GLU A 300 -17.13 -2.96 28.32
N PHE A 301 -18.41 -3.24 28.56
CA PHE A 301 -19.12 -2.96 29.83
C PHE A 301 -19.92 -4.17 30.33
N PRO A 302 -19.35 -5.39 30.42
CA PRO A 302 -20.09 -6.59 30.80
C PRO A 302 -20.66 -6.49 32.22
N GLU A 303 -19.84 -6.07 33.18
CA GLU A 303 -20.22 -5.97 34.60
C GLU A 303 -21.31 -4.91 34.84
N GLU A 304 -21.17 -3.73 34.23
CA GLU A 304 -22.17 -2.68 34.34
C GLU A 304 -23.51 -3.06 33.70
N LEU A 305 -23.47 -3.76 32.56
CA LEU A 305 -24.69 -4.27 31.92
C LEU A 305 -25.40 -5.32 32.78
N GLU A 306 -24.65 -6.24 33.39
CA GLU A 306 -25.24 -7.24 34.29
C GLU A 306 -25.88 -6.60 35.53
N LEU A 307 -25.21 -5.63 36.15
CA LEU A 307 -25.73 -4.91 37.31
C LEU A 307 -27.02 -4.14 36.98
N LEU A 308 -27.04 -3.43 35.84
CA LEU A 308 -28.19 -2.65 35.43
C LEU A 308 -29.37 -3.53 34.96
N LYS A 309 -29.11 -4.70 34.36
CA LYS A 309 -30.14 -5.71 34.07
C LYS A 309 -30.80 -6.26 35.33
N GLN A 310 -30.05 -6.30 36.44
CA GLN A 310 -30.54 -6.71 37.76
C GLN A 310 -31.15 -5.55 38.58
N GLU A 311 -31.39 -4.39 37.96
CA GLU A 311 -31.88 -3.16 38.61
C GLU A 311 -31.01 -2.68 39.79
N ARG A 312 -29.73 -3.06 39.81
CA ARG A 312 -28.77 -2.64 40.85
C ARG A 312 -28.08 -1.35 40.46
N LYS A 313 -27.79 -0.49 41.45
CA LYS A 313 -27.04 0.75 41.23
C LYS A 313 -25.58 0.44 40.91
N LEU A 314 -25.01 1.21 39.98
CA LEU A 314 -23.57 1.16 39.68
C LEU A 314 -22.74 1.53 40.92
N GLN A 315 -21.57 0.90 41.04
CA GLN A 315 -20.61 1.24 42.10
C GLN A 315 -19.98 2.61 41.84
N LYS A 316 -19.65 3.36 42.92
CA LYS A 316 -18.96 4.66 42.84
C LYS A 316 -17.59 4.60 42.15
N SER A 317 -17.00 3.41 42.04
CA SER A 317 -15.73 3.12 41.37
C SER A 317 -15.85 3.01 39.84
N SER A 318 -17.04 2.81 39.28
CA SER A 318 -17.21 2.64 37.83
C SER A 318 -17.05 3.98 37.09
N ARG A 319 -16.41 3.93 35.92
CA ARG A 319 -16.22 5.09 35.02
C ARG A 319 -17.55 5.68 34.53
N LEU A 320 -18.62 4.89 34.60
CA LEU A 320 -19.96 5.26 34.14
C LEU A 320 -20.86 5.78 35.28
N TRP A 321 -20.45 5.62 36.54
CA TRP A 321 -21.20 6.11 37.70
C TRP A 321 -21.63 7.59 37.62
N PRO A 322 -20.75 8.56 37.26
CA PRO A 322 -21.15 9.97 37.21
C PRO A 322 -22.14 10.29 36.07
N LEU A 323 -22.31 9.38 35.11
CA LEU A 323 -23.20 9.56 33.96
C LEU A 323 -24.61 9.02 34.22
N ASN A 324 -24.83 8.30 35.32
CA ASN A 324 -26.12 7.68 35.69
C ASN A 324 -26.87 7.02 34.51
N PRO A 325 -26.26 6.04 33.81
CA PRO A 325 -26.85 5.44 32.63
C PRO A 325 -27.95 4.43 32.94
N TYR A 326 -28.85 4.23 31.98
CA TYR A 326 -29.95 3.25 32.05
C TYR A 326 -29.96 2.34 30.81
N ILE A 327 -30.58 1.17 30.90
CA ILE A 327 -30.77 0.27 29.75
C ILE A 327 -32.15 0.56 29.12
N ASP A 328 -32.20 0.70 27.80
CA ASP A 328 -33.47 0.89 27.08
C ASP A 328 -34.21 -0.43 26.80
N ASP A 329 -35.42 -0.34 26.25
CA ASP A 329 -36.25 -1.51 25.88
C ASP A 329 -35.56 -2.45 24.87
N ASN A 330 -34.58 -1.93 24.13
CA ASN A 330 -33.80 -2.71 23.19
C ASN A 330 -32.58 -3.36 23.85
N GLY A 331 -32.31 -3.15 25.13
CA GLY A 331 -31.13 -3.68 25.82
C GLY A 331 -29.83 -2.90 25.55
N ILE A 332 -29.92 -1.63 25.15
CA ILE A 332 -28.79 -0.73 24.89
C ILE A 332 -28.58 0.20 26.07
N LEU A 333 -27.33 0.36 26.49
CA LEU A 333 -26.94 1.28 27.57
C LEU A 333 -26.96 2.75 27.10
N ARG A 334 -27.72 3.60 27.82
CA ARG A 334 -28.00 5.00 27.46
C ARG A 334 -27.65 6.01 28.57
N TYR A 335 -26.82 6.96 28.16
CA TYR A 335 -26.70 8.37 28.52
C TYR A 335 -26.23 9.10 27.24
N PRO A 336 -27.15 9.42 26.32
CA PRO A 336 -27.03 8.97 24.91
C PRO A 336 -26.42 7.58 24.69
N VAL A 337 -26.30 7.06 23.46
CA VAL A 337 -25.74 5.68 23.33
C VAL A 337 -24.29 5.65 23.83
N LEU A 338 -24.03 4.92 24.91
CA LEU A 338 -22.74 4.92 25.59
C LEU A 338 -21.73 4.03 24.90
N LEU A 339 -20.53 4.57 24.62
CA LEU A 339 -19.49 3.88 23.87
C LEU A 339 -18.12 4.04 24.53
N SER A 340 -17.32 2.96 24.51
CA SER A 340 -15.90 2.99 24.89
C SER A 340 -15.05 3.62 23.79
N ASN A 341 -13.98 4.34 24.14
CA ASN A 341 -13.05 4.91 23.14
C ASN A 341 -12.04 3.92 22.56
N GLN A 342 -12.01 2.68 23.07
CA GLN A 342 -11.03 1.67 22.64
C GLN A 342 -11.53 0.85 21.46
N HIS A 343 -12.85 0.64 21.36
CA HIS A 343 -13.41 -0.27 20.38
C HIS A 343 -13.26 0.23 18.92
N PRO A 344 -12.87 -0.64 17.96
CA PRO A 344 -12.67 -0.27 16.54
C PRO A 344 -13.87 0.38 15.86
N LEU A 345 -15.10 -0.04 16.19
CA LEU A 345 -16.34 0.58 15.68
C LEU A 345 -16.40 2.07 15.98
N VAL A 346 -15.93 2.53 17.14
CA VAL A 346 -15.95 3.95 17.51
C VAL A 346 -15.01 4.75 16.62
N LYS A 347 -13.88 4.16 16.21
CA LYS A 347 -12.98 4.75 15.21
C LYS A 347 -13.71 4.98 13.88
N LEU A 348 -14.58 4.05 13.48
CA LEU A 348 -15.37 4.15 12.25
C LEU A 348 -16.49 5.19 12.37
N LEU A 349 -17.19 5.23 13.50
CA LEU A 349 -18.21 6.25 13.80
C LEU A 349 -17.62 7.66 13.74
N VAL A 350 -16.50 7.89 14.42
CA VAL A 350 -15.79 9.18 14.42
C VAL A 350 -15.35 9.55 13.01
N ARG A 351 -14.76 8.60 12.26
CA ARG A 351 -14.28 8.83 10.89
C ARG A 351 -15.43 9.18 9.95
N ASP A 352 -16.54 8.49 10.06
CA ASP A 352 -17.73 8.70 9.25
C ASP A 352 -18.33 10.10 9.51
N GLN A 353 -18.54 10.49 10.77
CA GLN A 353 -19.02 11.84 11.12
C GLN A 353 -18.06 12.93 10.63
N HIS A 354 -16.75 12.73 10.82
CA HIS A 354 -15.74 13.65 10.34
C HIS A 354 -15.81 13.86 8.80
N ILE A 355 -16.05 12.80 8.04
CA ILE A 355 -16.17 12.87 6.57
C ILE A 355 -17.50 13.49 6.14
N ARG A 356 -18.64 13.08 6.73
CA ARG A 356 -19.97 13.62 6.42
C ARG A 356 -20.04 15.13 6.65
N HIS A 357 -19.35 15.62 7.67
CA HIS A 357 -19.24 17.04 7.98
C HIS A 357 -17.99 17.71 7.36
N LEU A 358 -17.55 17.25 6.18
CA LEU A 358 -16.53 17.91 5.34
C LEU A 358 -15.18 18.17 6.05
N HIS A 359 -14.68 17.16 6.77
CA HIS A 359 -13.46 17.25 7.57
C HIS A 359 -13.54 18.25 8.73
N ALA A 360 -14.69 18.28 9.41
CA ALA A 360 -14.94 19.06 10.62
C ALA A 360 -13.81 18.92 11.66
N GLY A 361 -13.56 20.00 12.40
CA GLY A 361 -12.58 20.02 13.50
C GLY A 361 -12.97 19.11 14.67
N VAL A 362 -12.10 19.04 15.69
CA VAL A 362 -12.31 18.16 16.85
C VAL A 362 -13.63 18.47 17.56
N ASP A 363 -13.87 19.74 17.91
CA ASP A 363 -15.02 20.11 18.73
C ASP A 363 -16.35 19.98 17.94
N GLN A 364 -16.34 20.32 16.64
CA GLN A 364 -17.51 20.13 15.77
C GLN A 364 -17.83 18.65 15.57
N THR A 365 -16.82 17.81 15.28
CA THR A 365 -17.03 16.36 15.13
C THR A 365 -17.56 15.74 16.42
N LEU A 366 -17.02 16.16 17.57
CA LEU A 366 -17.47 15.72 18.88
C LEU A 366 -18.92 16.16 19.16
N SER A 367 -19.29 17.38 18.78
CA SER A 367 -20.66 17.89 18.92
C SER A 367 -21.65 17.08 18.07
N CYS A 368 -21.30 16.74 16.83
CA CYS A 368 -22.14 15.89 15.97
C CYS A 368 -22.31 14.48 16.56
N LEU A 369 -21.22 13.88 17.07
CA LEU A 369 -21.29 12.58 17.74
C LEU A 369 -22.21 12.62 18.97
N ARG A 370 -22.11 13.66 19.79
CA ARG A 370 -22.90 13.85 21.02
C ARG A 370 -24.42 13.94 20.79
N GLN A 371 -24.88 14.19 19.57
CA GLN A 371 -26.31 14.15 19.25
C GLN A 371 -26.90 12.75 19.40
N ARG A 372 -26.10 11.68 19.20
CA ARG A 372 -26.56 10.29 19.26
C ARG A 372 -25.75 9.40 20.21
N TYR A 373 -24.45 9.66 20.34
CA TYR A 373 -23.51 8.80 21.06
C TYR A 373 -22.73 9.59 22.11
N TRP A 374 -22.56 9.01 23.30
CA TRP A 374 -21.65 9.50 24.32
C TRP A 374 -20.43 8.58 24.41
N ILE A 375 -19.31 9.05 23.89
CA ILE A 375 -18.04 8.30 23.91
C ILE A 375 -17.25 8.72 25.14
N VAL A 376 -16.91 7.75 26.00
CA VAL A 376 -16.05 7.98 27.18
C VAL A 376 -14.68 8.49 26.71
N ASN A 377 -14.22 9.64 27.22
CA ASN A 377 -13.01 10.31 26.72
C ASN A 377 -13.03 10.59 25.19
N GLY A 378 -14.21 10.96 24.67
CA GLY A 378 -14.48 11.18 23.24
C GLY A 378 -13.53 12.17 22.54
N ARG A 379 -13.08 13.23 23.23
CA ARG A 379 -12.17 14.23 22.63
C ARG A 379 -10.84 13.60 22.19
N SER A 380 -10.30 12.68 22.99
CA SER A 380 -9.02 12.03 22.73
C SER A 380 -9.08 11.14 21.49
N ILE A 381 -10.14 10.33 21.35
CA ILE A 381 -10.34 9.50 20.16
C ILE A 381 -10.59 10.36 18.92
N VAL A 382 -11.41 11.42 19.01
CA VAL A 382 -11.66 12.32 17.88
C VAL A 382 -10.37 12.99 17.41
N LYS A 383 -9.57 13.54 18.33
CA LYS A 383 -8.25 14.12 18.02
C LYS A 383 -7.33 13.10 17.35
N ARG A 384 -7.28 11.87 17.86
CA ARG A 384 -6.49 10.76 17.29
C ARG A 384 -6.93 10.42 15.87
N VAL A 385 -8.23 10.20 15.64
CA VAL A 385 -8.77 9.83 14.32
C VAL A 385 -8.54 10.92 13.28
N ILE A 386 -8.77 12.20 13.63
CA ILE A 386 -8.52 13.32 12.73
C ILE A 386 -7.02 13.45 12.41
N LYS A 387 -6.14 13.26 13.40
CA LYS A 387 -4.68 13.28 13.21
C LYS A 387 -4.19 12.14 12.33
N GLU A 388 -4.80 10.96 12.40
CA GLU A 388 -4.46 9.81 11.54
C GLU A 388 -5.03 9.95 10.12
N TYR A 389 -6.10 10.73 9.94
CA TYR A 389 -6.78 10.84 8.65
C TYR A 389 -5.92 11.55 7.59
N VAL A 390 -5.65 10.85 6.48
CA VAL A 390 -4.68 11.27 5.46
C VAL A 390 -4.96 12.67 4.91
N THR A 391 -6.20 13.00 4.54
CA THR A 391 -6.53 14.33 3.99
C THR A 391 -6.27 15.45 4.99
N CYS A 392 -6.55 15.22 6.27
CA CYS A 392 -6.30 16.17 7.34
C CYS A 392 -4.80 16.31 7.62
N ARG A 393 -4.06 15.19 7.66
CA ARG A 393 -2.58 15.21 7.71
C ARG A 393 -2.01 16.04 6.58
N LYS A 394 -2.49 15.85 5.35
CA LYS A 394 -2.02 16.62 4.19
C LYS A 394 -2.29 18.12 4.32
N LYS A 395 -3.49 18.49 4.76
CA LYS A 395 -3.89 19.90 4.93
C LYS A 395 -3.06 20.60 6.01
N ASN A 396 -2.77 19.88 7.09
CA ASN A 396 -2.10 20.37 8.30
C ASN A 396 -0.58 20.16 8.30
N ALA A 397 0.00 19.54 7.25
CA ALA A 397 1.41 19.24 7.18
C ALA A 397 2.26 20.52 7.30
N LYS A 398 3.11 20.58 8.34
CA LYS A 398 3.95 21.75 8.65
C LYS A 398 5.14 21.83 7.67
N PRO A 399 5.56 23.06 7.28
CA PRO A 399 6.78 23.27 6.51
C PRO A 399 8.02 22.86 7.27
N PHE A 400 8.96 22.22 6.57
CA PHE A 400 10.35 22.29 6.98
C PHE A 400 10.80 23.75 6.86
N LEU A 401 11.24 24.32 7.97
CA LEU A 401 11.71 25.70 8.05
C LEU A 401 13.23 25.69 7.90
N PRO A 402 13.82 25.95 6.73
CA PRO A 402 15.27 25.93 6.63
C PRO A 402 15.90 27.03 7.49
N LYS A 403 16.90 26.70 8.30
CA LYS A 403 17.78 27.69 8.94
C LYS A 403 18.37 28.61 7.88
N MET A 404 18.34 29.92 8.12
CA MET A 404 18.84 30.90 7.15
C MET A 404 20.31 30.60 6.84
N SER A 405 20.68 30.46 5.57
CA SER A 405 22.09 30.29 5.19
C SER A 405 22.85 31.57 5.49
N ASP A 406 24.15 31.44 5.72
CA ASP A 406 25.02 32.60 5.58
C ASP A 406 25.00 33.12 4.13
N LEU A 407 25.41 34.37 3.95
CA LEU A 407 25.57 34.92 2.61
C LEU A 407 26.61 34.06 1.86
N PRO A 408 26.38 33.72 0.57
CA PRO A 408 27.36 32.98 -0.21
C PRO A 408 28.75 33.63 -0.11
N ARG A 409 29.80 32.82 0.04
CA ARG A 409 31.19 33.32 0.17
C ARG A 409 31.55 34.24 -0.99
N GLU A 410 31.04 33.93 -2.17
CA GLU A 410 31.18 34.69 -3.41
C GLU A 410 30.62 36.13 -3.31
N ARG A 411 29.77 36.44 -2.31
CA ARG A 411 29.28 37.80 -2.02
C ARG A 411 30.14 38.57 -1.02
N VAL A 412 30.97 37.88 -0.27
CA VAL A 412 31.71 38.46 0.89
C VAL A 412 33.21 38.46 0.64
N VAL A 413 33.67 37.62 -0.29
CA VAL A 413 35.07 37.44 -0.67
C VAL A 413 35.37 38.15 -1.97
N GLU A 414 36.49 38.86 -1.99
CA GLU A 414 37.02 39.52 -3.18
C GLU A 414 37.44 38.47 -4.20
N VAL A 415 36.83 38.56 -5.39
CA VAL A 415 37.11 37.69 -6.53
C VAL A 415 37.62 38.55 -7.68
N SER A 416 38.41 37.95 -8.57
CA SER A 416 38.85 38.66 -9.76
C SER A 416 37.66 38.92 -10.71
N PRO A 417 37.65 40.05 -11.44
CA PRO A 417 36.65 40.27 -12.48
C PRO A 417 36.57 39.07 -13.44
N PHE A 418 35.36 38.65 -13.80
CA PHE A 418 35.06 37.50 -14.68
C PHE A 418 35.38 36.11 -14.11
N GLU A 419 35.77 35.99 -12.84
CA GLU A 419 35.96 34.70 -12.18
C GLU A 419 34.63 33.93 -12.03
N ASN A 420 33.54 34.66 -11.74
CA ASN A 420 32.18 34.13 -11.74
C ASN A 420 31.28 35.09 -12.52
N THR A 421 30.52 34.56 -13.47
CA THR A 421 29.53 35.30 -14.25
C THR A 421 28.18 34.62 -14.11
N ASP A 422 27.19 35.35 -13.63
CA ASP A 422 25.82 34.86 -13.50
C ASP A 422 25.00 35.27 -14.73
N LEU A 423 24.07 34.41 -15.15
CA LEU A 423 23.18 34.62 -16.28
C LEU A 423 21.73 34.38 -15.87
N ASP A 424 20.84 35.30 -16.23
CA ASP A 424 19.38 35.12 -16.12
C ASP A 424 18.70 35.66 -17.38
N LEU A 425 17.62 35.01 -17.78
CA LEU A 425 16.90 35.35 -19.01
C LEU A 425 15.53 35.93 -18.66
N ALA A 426 15.21 37.08 -19.26
CA ALA A 426 13.97 37.80 -18.98
C ALA A 426 13.12 37.93 -20.25
N GLY A 427 12.00 37.20 -20.31
CA GLY A 427 11.02 37.30 -21.40
C GLY A 427 10.53 35.92 -21.88
N PRO A 428 9.51 35.89 -22.75
CA PRO A 428 9.09 34.66 -23.42
C PRO A 428 10.08 34.35 -24.56
N LEU A 429 11.03 33.45 -24.30
CA LEU A 429 11.97 32.98 -25.32
C LEU A 429 11.44 31.71 -25.97
N ARG A 430 11.35 31.70 -27.31
CA ARG A 430 11.06 30.48 -28.09
C ARG A 430 12.34 29.61 -28.13
N ASN A 431 12.20 28.30 -28.07
CA ASN A 431 13.30 27.31 -28.14
C ASN A 431 14.38 27.43 -27.06
N LEU A 432 13.99 27.83 -25.84
CA LEU A 432 14.92 28.03 -24.72
C LEU A 432 15.77 26.78 -24.41
N ASP A 433 15.19 25.59 -24.45
CA ASP A 433 15.90 24.35 -24.10
C ASP A 433 17.01 23.99 -25.12
N GLU A 434 16.80 24.35 -26.38
CA GLU A 434 17.81 24.16 -27.44
C GLU A 434 18.97 25.14 -27.28
N LEU A 435 18.65 26.42 -27.07
CA LEU A 435 19.64 27.47 -26.84
C LEU A 435 20.50 27.20 -25.60
N VAL A 436 19.89 26.78 -24.49
CA VAL A 436 20.63 26.45 -23.25
C VAL A 436 21.58 25.29 -23.47
N ARG A 437 21.15 24.26 -24.20
CA ARG A 437 21.97 23.06 -24.50
C ARG A 437 23.16 23.38 -25.40
N GLU A 438 22.94 24.17 -26.45
CA GLU A 438 24.01 24.64 -27.33
C GLU A 438 25.02 25.49 -26.56
N THR A 439 24.54 26.47 -25.79
CA THR A 439 25.38 27.35 -24.96
C THR A 439 26.21 26.55 -23.96
N HIS A 440 25.62 25.55 -23.31
CA HIS A 440 26.33 24.68 -22.36
C HIS A 440 27.48 23.92 -23.04
N SER A 441 27.26 23.41 -24.26
CA SER A 441 28.29 22.73 -25.05
C SER A 441 29.45 23.68 -25.39
N THR A 442 29.14 24.88 -25.86
CA THR A 442 30.14 25.91 -26.22
C THR A 442 30.94 26.39 -25.01
N LEU A 443 30.30 26.54 -23.84
CA LEU A 443 31.00 26.98 -22.63
C LEU A 443 31.90 25.89 -22.06
N THR A 444 31.46 24.63 -22.16
CA THR A 444 32.27 23.48 -21.77
C THR A 444 33.54 23.38 -22.64
N SER A 445 33.44 23.59 -23.95
CA SER A 445 34.62 23.60 -24.85
C SER A 445 35.60 24.73 -24.53
N LYS A 446 35.11 25.85 -23.98
CA LYS A 446 35.92 26.98 -23.48
C LYS A 446 36.42 26.82 -22.04
N ARG A 447 36.28 25.62 -21.45
CA ARG A 447 36.64 25.31 -20.04
C ARG A 447 35.92 26.17 -19.00
N ILE A 448 34.74 26.69 -19.33
CA ILE A 448 33.90 27.44 -18.40
C ILE A 448 32.96 26.46 -17.70
N LYS A 449 33.04 26.40 -16.36
CA LYS A 449 32.22 25.50 -15.55
C LYS A 449 30.82 26.06 -15.35
N TRP A 450 29.82 25.45 -15.99
CA TRP A 450 28.42 25.79 -15.77
C TRP A 450 27.88 25.18 -14.46
N LYS A 451 27.18 25.97 -13.65
CA LYS A 451 26.59 25.55 -12.37
C LYS A 451 25.11 25.91 -12.34
N TYR A 452 24.24 24.91 -12.23
CA TYR A 452 22.80 25.14 -12.08
C TYR A 452 22.42 25.42 -10.62
N ILE A 453 21.44 26.30 -10.42
CA ILE A 453 20.72 26.39 -9.14
C ILE A 453 19.78 25.18 -8.99
N THR A 454 19.42 24.84 -7.75
CA THR A 454 18.39 23.83 -7.50
C THR A 454 17.09 24.22 -8.21
N PRO A 455 16.43 23.31 -8.96
CA PRO A 455 15.17 23.61 -9.61
C PRO A 455 14.12 24.16 -8.64
N ARG A 456 13.38 25.19 -9.07
CA ARG A 456 12.36 25.88 -8.24
C ARG A 456 12.91 26.52 -6.95
N ALA A 457 14.19 26.89 -6.93
CA ALA A 457 14.82 27.70 -5.87
C ALA A 457 15.26 29.10 -6.37
N PRO A 458 14.34 29.95 -6.89
CA PRO A 458 14.69 31.26 -7.48
C PRO A 458 15.35 32.23 -6.49
N TRP A 459 15.17 32.03 -5.18
CA TRP A 459 15.79 32.86 -4.15
C TRP A 459 17.33 32.72 -4.11
N CYS A 460 17.89 31.59 -4.57
CA CYS A 460 19.32 31.48 -4.81
C CYS A 460 19.81 32.57 -5.78
N GLY A 461 18.88 33.07 -6.62
CA GLY A 461 19.07 34.10 -7.63
C GLY A 461 18.58 35.49 -7.36
N LYS A 462 18.33 35.82 -6.10
CA LYS A 462 17.74 37.11 -5.73
C LYS A 462 18.52 38.33 -6.26
N TYR A 463 19.83 38.23 -6.48
CA TYR A 463 20.65 39.34 -6.97
C TYR A 463 20.32 39.70 -8.43
N TRP A 464 20.40 38.74 -9.34
CA TRP A 464 20.08 38.97 -10.74
C TRP A 464 18.60 39.28 -10.94
N GLN A 465 17.70 38.70 -10.12
CA GLN A 465 16.29 39.11 -10.12
C GLN A 465 16.09 40.58 -9.73
N CYS A 466 16.90 41.11 -8.81
CA CYS A 466 16.91 42.54 -8.50
C CYS A 466 17.47 43.36 -9.66
N LEU A 467 18.52 42.92 -10.35
CA LEU A 467 19.04 43.60 -11.55
C LEU A 467 18.01 43.62 -12.68
N VAL A 468 17.38 42.48 -12.99
CA VAL A 468 16.27 42.38 -13.95
C VAL A 468 15.13 43.31 -13.56
N ARG A 469 14.81 43.43 -12.26
CA ARG A 469 13.83 44.40 -11.77
C ARG A 469 14.27 45.85 -12.02
N SER A 470 15.54 46.19 -11.79
CA SER A 470 16.07 47.54 -12.06
C SER A 470 15.96 47.89 -13.54
N VAL A 471 16.38 46.98 -14.44
CA VAL A 471 16.25 47.13 -15.89
C VAL A 471 14.78 47.29 -16.30
N LYS A 472 13.89 46.40 -15.85
CA LYS A 472 12.45 46.49 -16.15
C LYS A 472 11.81 47.78 -15.62
N THR A 473 12.25 48.27 -14.48
CA THR A 473 11.73 49.53 -13.90
C THR A 473 12.17 50.72 -14.73
N ALA A 474 13.43 50.76 -15.16
CA ALA A 474 13.94 51.79 -16.05
C ALA A 474 13.24 51.73 -17.42
N LEU A 475 13.09 50.53 -17.97
CA LEU A 475 12.40 50.29 -19.24
C LEU A 475 10.94 50.77 -19.20
N ARG A 476 10.18 50.43 -18.15
CA ARG A 476 8.79 50.92 -17.98
C ARG A 476 8.71 52.44 -17.88
N LYS A 477 9.68 53.07 -17.23
CA LYS A 477 9.73 54.54 -17.10
C LYS A 477 10.11 55.22 -18.42
N ALA A 478 11.01 54.61 -19.19
CA ALA A 478 11.47 55.14 -20.48
C ALA A 478 10.41 54.96 -21.59
N LEU A 479 9.73 53.81 -21.63
CA LEU A 479 8.78 53.47 -22.69
C LEU A 479 7.33 53.87 -22.38
N GLY A 480 6.91 53.87 -21.12
CA GLY A 480 5.50 54.12 -20.78
C GLY A 480 4.54 53.14 -21.48
N ARG A 481 3.81 53.63 -22.51
CA ARG A 481 2.87 52.84 -23.34
C ARG A 481 3.35 52.60 -24.79
N THR A 482 4.53 53.08 -25.18
CA THR A 482 5.00 52.94 -26.57
C THR A 482 5.56 51.53 -26.82
N SER A 483 5.35 51.04 -28.04
CA SER A 483 5.99 49.83 -28.57
C SER A 483 7.17 50.24 -29.44
N LEU A 484 8.31 49.56 -29.28
CA LEU A 484 9.51 49.77 -30.08
C LEU A 484 9.75 48.57 -30.99
N ASP A 485 10.45 48.81 -32.09
CA ASP A 485 11.05 47.73 -32.88
C ASP A 485 12.33 47.17 -32.20
N GLU A 486 12.97 46.18 -32.82
CA GLU A 486 14.13 45.50 -32.24
C GLU A 486 15.38 46.40 -32.15
N GLU A 487 15.62 47.25 -33.14
CA GLU A 487 16.79 48.14 -33.17
C GLU A 487 16.63 49.31 -32.18
N GLU A 488 15.42 49.87 -32.10
CA GLU A 488 15.03 50.89 -31.14
C GLU A 488 15.10 50.35 -29.70
N LEU A 489 14.60 49.12 -29.48
CA LEU A 489 14.70 48.47 -28.18
C LEU A 489 16.15 48.22 -27.77
N GLY A 490 17.00 47.76 -28.71
CA GLY A 490 18.43 47.59 -28.50
C GLY A 490 19.10 48.90 -28.08
N THR A 491 18.76 50.00 -28.73
CA THR A 491 19.28 51.33 -28.43
C THR A 491 18.86 51.82 -27.03
N VAL A 492 17.59 51.66 -26.67
CA VAL A 492 17.08 52.02 -25.33
C VAL A 492 17.72 51.15 -24.23
N LEU A 493 17.90 49.85 -24.48
CA LEU A 493 18.56 48.94 -23.54
C LEU A 493 20.03 49.34 -23.32
N CYS A 494 20.77 49.69 -24.38
CA CYS A 494 22.13 50.22 -24.26
C CYS A 494 22.17 51.49 -23.40
N GLY A 495 21.21 52.41 -23.57
CA GLY A 495 21.12 53.62 -22.75
C GLY A 495 20.84 53.31 -21.27
N ILE A 496 19.93 52.37 -20.99
CA ILE A 496 19.63 51.91 -19.63
C ILE A 496 20.84 51.22 -18.98
N GLU A 497 21.59 50.42 -19.74
CA GLU A 497 22.81 49.75 -19.27
C GLU A 497 23.84 50.77 -18.78
N VAL A 498 24.14 51.78 -19.60
CA VAL A 498 25.09 52.86 -19.24
C VAL A 498 24.65 53.57 -17.96
N GLN A 499 23.38 53.94 -17.86
CA GLN A 499 22.82 54.62 -16.68
C GLN A 499 22.90 53.76 -15.40
N LEU A 500 22.64 52.45 -15.51
CA LEU A 500 22.75 51.55 -14.36
C LEU A 500 24.20 51.37 -13.91
N ILE A 501 25.15 51.27 -14.85
CA ILE A 501 26.58 51.19 -14.56
C ILE A 501 27.06 52.50 -13.89
N GLU A 502 26.67 53.65 -14.44
CA GLU A 502 27.02 54.96 -13.88
C GLU A 502 26.43 55.19 -12.49
N ARG A 503 25.20 54.75 -12.24
CA ARG A 503 24.57 54.84 -10.91
C ARG A 503 25.30 54.02 -9.86
N VAL A 504 25.79 52.83 -10.21
CA VAL A 504 26.63 52.02 -9.30
C VAL A 504 27.93 52.76 -9.00
N ASN A 505 28.54 53.37 -10.01
CA ASN A 505 29.76 54.17 -9.85
C ASN A 505 29.52 55.43 -9.00
N ALA A 506 28.39 56.13 -9.15
CA ALA A 506 28.07 57.34 -8.39
C ALA A 506 27.84 57.06 -6.89
N VAL A 507 27.30 55.88 -6.55
CA VAL A 507 27.08 55.47 -5.15
C VAL A 507 28.37 54.98 -4.48
N THR A 508 29.33 54.48 -5.25
CA THR A 508 30.61 53.94 -4.73
C THR A 508 31.76 54.95 -4.79
N PHE A 509 31.67 55.99 -5.62
CA PHE A 509 32.69 57.02 -5.82
C PHE A 509 32.08 58.41 -5.67
N SER A 510 31.67 58.79 -4.46
CA SER A 510 31.25 60.16 -4.17
C SER A 510 32.44 61.15 -4.19
N ASP A 511 33.67 60.66 -4.04
CA ASP A 511 34.85 61.54 -4.00
C ASP A 511 36.09 60.86 -4.61
N ARG A 512 36.21 60.95 -5.95
CA ARG A 512 37.48 60.96 -6.75
C ARG A 512 37.16 60.75 -8.23
N LYS A 513 37.32 61.81 -9.02
CA LYS A 513 37.08 61.88 -10.48
C LYS A 513 37.97 60.97 -11.35
N SER A 514 38.78 60.07 -10.79
CA SER A 514 39.88 59.41 -11.51
C SER A 514 39.78 57.89 -11.68
N PHE A 515 38.80 57.20 -11.09
CA PHE A 515 38.73 55.73 -11.17
C PHE A 515 37.91 55.17 -12.35
N GLY A 516 37.06 55.97 -12.99
CA GLY A 516 35.98 55.46 -13.84
C GLY A 516 36.27 55.13 -15.30
N ARG A 517 37.42 55.53 -15.90
CA ARG A 517 37.56 55.44 -17.38
C ARG A 517 38.31 54.21 -17.92
N CYS A 518 39.00 53.42 -17.09
CA CYS A 518 40.01 52.49 -17.63
C CYS A 518 39.83 50.99 -17.29
N ALA A 519 38.91 50.59 -16.42
CA ALA A 519 38.90 49.21 -15.90
C ALA A 519 37.90 48.24 -16.56
N LEU A 520 36.86 48.71 -17.27
CA LEU A 520 35.74 47.86 -17.69
C LEU A 520 35.48 47.76 -19.21
N ARG A 521 36.29 48.41 -20.07
CA ARG A 521 36.20 48.19 -21.53
C ARG A 521 37.22 47.15 -22.00
N PRO A 522 36.80 46.06 -22.69
CA PRO A 522 37.70 45.31 -23.56
C PRO A 522 38.20 46.26 -24.66
N LYS A 523 39.50 46.27 -24.91
CA LYS A 523 40.17 47.20 -25.84
C LYS A 523 39.56 47.14 -27.25
N SER A 524 39.00 48.24 -27.74
CA SER A 524 38.87 48.51 -29.16
C SER A 524 40.15 49.20 -29.67
N SER A 525 40.74 48.59 -30.71
CA SER A 525 41.76 49.12 -31.64
C SER A 525 43.10 49.65 -31.10
N ARG A 526 44.14 49.28 -31.85
CA ARG A 526 45.56 49.60 -31.68
C ARG A 526 45.79 51.11 -31.73
N THR A 527 46.40 51.66 -30.68
CA THR A 527 47.31 52.79 -30.83
C THR A 527 48.71 52.36 -30.37
N ASN A 528 49.68 52.59 -31.26
CA ASN A 528 51.10 52.39 -30.99
C ASN A 528 51.53 53.46 -29.99
N ASP A 529 51.69 53.07 -28.73
CA ASP A 529 52.67 53.69 -27.84
C ASP A 529 53.33 52.57 -27.05
N GLY A 530 54.53 52.22 -27.52
CA GLY A 530 55.44 51.35 -26.82
C GLY A 530 56.28 52.22 -25.92
N TYR A 531 55.95 52.27 -24.64
CA TYR A 531 56.82 52.47 -23.46
C TYR A 531 55.84 52.53 -22.25
N HIS A 532 56.09 51.76 -21.18
CA HIS A 532 55.23 51.60 -19.98
C HIS A 532 54.08 50.57 -19.97
N ARG A 533 54.28 49.35 -20.50
CA ARG A 533 53.27 48.25 -20.34
C ARG A 533 53.43 47.34 -19.12
N LYS A 534 54.58 47.29 -18.43
CA LYS A 534 54.82 46.37 -17.30
C LYS A 534 54.59 46.98 -15.90
N SER A 535 54.64 48.31 -15.73
CA SER A 535 54.46 48.98 -14.42
C SER A 535 52.99 49.22 -14.02
N ASN A 536 52.09 49.38 -15.00
CA ASN A 536 50.68 49.74 -14.74
C ASN A 536 49.81 48.60 -14.19
N LYS A 537 50.19 47.33 -14.36
CA LYS A 537 49.38 46.20 -13.88
C LYS A 537 49.48 46.05 -12.35
N ALA A 538 50.68 46.23 -11.79
CA ALA A 538 50.92 46.18 -10.35
C ALA A 538 50.29 47.39 -9.63
N MET A 539 50.35 48.59 -10.24
CA MET A 539 49.70 49.78 -9.71
C MET A 539 48.17 49.68 -9.80
N ALA A 540 47.63 49.17 -10.90
CA ALA A 540 46.19 48.91 -11.03
C ALA A 540 45.69 47.89 -9.98
N LEU A 541 46.44 46.81 -9.74
CA LEU A 541 46.09 45.81 -8.71
C LEU A 541 46.17 46.40 -7.29
N LYS A 542 47.17 47.24 -6.99
CA LYS A 542 47.24 47.97 -5.71
C LYS A 542 46.08 48.95 -5.51
N LEU A 543 45.67 49.65 -6.57
CA LEU A 543 44.53 50.57 -6.55
C LEU A 543 43.20 49.82 -6.39
N ILE A 544 43.03 48.66 -7.04
CA ILE A 544 41.89 47.77 -6.85
C ILE A 544 41.84 47.24 -5.40
N ALA A 545 42.98 46.84 -4.83
CA ALA A 545 43.05 46.41 -3.43
C ALA A 545 42.71 47.56 -2.46
N HIS A 546 43.18 48.78 -2.73
CA HIS A 546 42.84 49.96 -1.95
C HIS A 546 41.35 50.32 -2.05
N PHE A 547 40.76 50.19 -3.24
CA PHE A 547 39.31 50.35 -3.46
C PHE A 547 38.51 49.39 -2.59
N TRP A 548 38.82 48.08 -2.63
CA TRP A 548 38.10 47.09 -1.84
C TRP A 548 38.25 47.31 -0.32
N LYS A 549 39.43 47.78 0.11
CA LYS A 549 39.67 48.15 1.51
C LYS A 549 38.76 49.32 1.96
N GLY A 550 38.72 50.41 1.20
CA GLY A 550 37.89 51.58 1.52
C GLY A 550 36.38 51.30 1.42
N TRP A 551 35.96 50.59 0.38
CA TRP A 551 34.56 50.18 0.20
C TRP A 551 34.04 49.31 1.36
N ARG A 552 34.86 48.39 1.88
CA ARG A 552 34.49 47.56 3.03
C ARG A 552 34.41 48.35 4.34
N SER A 553 35.34 49.28 4.59
CA SER A 553 35.37 50.04 5.85
C SER A 553 34.30 51.13 5.93
N GLU A 554 33.96 51.76 4.81
CA GLU A 554 33.09 52.94 4.78
C GLU A 554 31.68 52.61 4.29
N TYR A 555 31.56 51.86 3.18
CA TYR A 555 30.26 51.61 2.55
C TYR A 555 29.54 50.40 3.14
N ILE A 556 30.21 49.24 3.32
CA ILE A 556 29.53 48.07 3.92
C ILE A 556 29.01 48.37 5.34
N ALA A 557 29.75 49.19 6.10
CA ALA A 557 29.36 49.59 7.46
C ALA A 557 28.05 50.40 7.51
N THR A 558 27.64 51.03 6.40
CA THR A 558 26.38 51.80 6.31
C THR A 558 25.14 50.92 6.10
N PHE A 559 25.30 49.62 5.81
CA PHE A 559 24.15 48.72 5.65
C PHE A 559 23.51 48.32 6.98
N CYS A 560 22.18 48.40 7.06
CA CYS A 560 21.43 47.86 8.19
C CYS A 560 21.70 46.35 8.39
N THR A 561 22.18 45.97 9.57
CA THR A 561 22.35 44.57 9.98
C THR A 561 20.97 43.94 10.20
N ARG A 562 20.64 42.90 9.41
CA ARG A 562 19.44 42.09 9.65
C ARG A 562 19.78 40.94 10.61
N LEU A 563 19.03 40.81 11.69
CA LEU A 563 19.14 39.67 12.61
C LEU A 563 18.80 38.36 11.86
N LYS A 564 19.66 37.36 12.01
CA LYS A 564 19.49 36.01 11.46
C LYS A 564 18.50 35.25 12.34
N TRP A 565 17.41 34.71 11.77
CA TRP A 565 16.49 33.83 12.49
C TRP A 565 17.23 32.51 12.81
N ARG A 566 17.41 32.21 14.10
CA ARG A 566 18.20 31.06 14.61
C ARG A 566 17.36 29.87 15.09
N SER A 567 16.06 29.81 14.78
CA SER A 567 15.22 28.71 15.26
C SER A 567 15.76 27.35 14.81
N ASP A 568 15.94 26.44 15.76
CA ASP A 568 16.28 25.04 15.47
C ASP A 568 15.13 24.42 14.69
N SER A 569 15.43 24.06 13.45
CA SER A 569 14.47 23.53 12.50
C SER A 569 14.52 22.02 12.48
N ILE A 570 13.35 21.38 12.48
CA ILE A 570 13.22 19.94 12.21
C ILE A 570 13.87 19.66 10.84
N GLU A 571 14.88 18.79 10.82
CA GLU A 571 15.54 18.33 9.60
C GLU A 571 14.85 17.06 9.06
N PRO A 572 14.80 16.88 7.73
CA PRO A 572 14.27 15.66 7.13
C PRO A 572 15.26 14.50 7.29
N ASN A 573 14.74 13.30 7.52
CA ASN A 573 15.52 12.07 7.59
C ASN A 573 15.38 11.24 6.31
N GLY A 574 16.39 10.41 6.06
CA GLY A 574 16.33 9.37 5.03
C GLY A 574 15.12 8.45 5.26
N GLY A 575 14.24 8.34 4.26
CA GLY A 575 13.03 7.53 4.34
C GLY A 575 11.75 8.26 4.74
N ASP A 576 11.80 9.54 5.13
CA ASP A 576 10.61 10.34 5.44
C ASP A 576 9.64 10.40 4.25
N ILE A 577 8.33 10.40 4.53
CA ILE A 577 7.29 10.67 3.55
C ILE A 577 6.92 12.14 3.64
N VAL A 578 7.07 12.85 2.52
CA VAL A 578 6.86 14.29 2.43
C VAL A 578 5.87 14.66 1.34
N LEU A 579 5.16 15.78 1.53
CA LEU A 579 4.41 16.45 0.46
C LEU A 579 5.26 17.48 -0.23
N ILE A 580 5.16 17.52 -1.56
CA ILE A 580 5.87 18.46 -2.42
C ILE A 580 4.92 19.60 -2.75
N ALA A 581 5.18 20.76 -2.16
CA ALA A 581 4.38 21.96 -2.37
C ALA A 581 4.61 22.52 -3.78
N GLU A 582 3.53 22.69 -4.53
CA GLU A 582 3.53 23.33 -5.84
C GLU A 582 2.75 24.65 -5.81
N GLU A 583 3.26 25.62 -6.55
CA GLU A 583 2.56 26.90 -6.75
C GLU A 583 1.37 26.68 -7.68
N ASN A 584 0.24 27.35 -7.42
CA ASN A 584 -0.99 27.27 -8.20
C ASN A 584 -1.69 25.88 -8.22
N VAL A 585 -1.28 24.96 -7.35
CA VAL A 585 -1.94 23.67 -7.14
C VAL A 585 -2.54 23.62 -5.74
N ASN A 586 -3.82 23.23 -5.64
CA ASN A 586 -4.48 23.04 -4.35
C ASN A 586 -3.71 21.99 -3.52
N LYS A 587 -3.51 22.26 -2.22
CA LYS A 587 -2.80 21.38 -1.26
C LYS A 587 -3.23 19.91 -1.34
N GLY A 588 -4.51 19.63 -1.59
CA GLY A 588 -5.02 18.25 -1.71
C GLY A 588 -4.41 17.46 -2.87
N ARG A 589 -3.92 18.15 -3.91
CA ARG A 589 -3.32 17.58 -5.12
C ARG A 589 -1.78 17.61 -5.11
N TRP A 590 -1.17 18.06 -4.02
CA TRP A 590 0.29 18.02 -3.90
C TRP A 590 0.81 16.58 -3.97
N MET A 591 1.90 16.40 -4.69
CA MET A 591 2.54 15.10 -4.86
C MET A 591 3.14 14.63 -3.53
N MET A 592 3.12 13.31 -3.31
CA MET A 592 3.83 12.67 -2.21
C MET A 592 5.15 12.11 -2.74
N GLY A 593 6.21 12.21 -1.94
CA GLY A 593 7.51 11.63 -2.25
C GLY A 593 8.16 11.04 -1.00
N ARG A 594 9.02 10.03 -1.21
CA ARG A 594 9.87 9.46 -0.16
C ARG A 594 11.27 10.06 -0.26
N VAL A 595 11.83 10.49 0.87
CA VAL A 595 13.21 10.97 0.95
C VAL A 595 14.19 9.82 0.70
N LEU A 596 15.05 9.97 -0.29
CA LEU A 596 16.13 9.03 -0.61
C LEU A 596 17.45 9.54 -0.03
N GLU A 597 17.88 10.71 -0.50
CA GLU A 597 19.19 11.28 -0.17
C GLU A 597 19.04 12.76 0.23
N LEU A 598 19.85 13.17 1.20
CA LEU A 598 19.92 14.54 1.72
C LEU A 598 21.15 15.24 1.15
N PHE A 599 20.95 16.39 0.52
CA PHE A 599 22.05 17.22 0.03
C PHE A 599 22.31 18.37 1.00
N TYR A 600 23.49 18.32 1.62
CA TYR A 600 23.96 19.32 2.57
C TYR A 600 24.61 20.51 1.86
N GLY A 601 24.32 21.70 2.37
CA GLY A 601 25.07 22.91 2.02
C GLY A 601 26.47 22.88 2.61
N ARG A 602 27.31 23.86 2.22
CA ARG A 602 28.67 24.02 2.77
C ARG A 602 28.68 24.32 4.28
N ASP A 603 27.53 24.72 4.82
CA ASP A 603 27.25 24.99 6.22
C ASP A 603 26.81 23.73 7.01
N GLY A 604 26.80 22.55 6.37
CA GLY A 604 26.36 21.30 6.99
C GLY A 604 24.84 21.18 7.17
N ILE A 605 24.06 22.11 6.60
CA ILE A 605 22.59 22.14 6.73
C ILE A 605 21.96 21.57 5.46
N VAL A 606 20.90 20.76 5.60
CA VAL A 606 20.17 20.21 4.44
C VAL A 606 19.47 21.33 3.66
N ARG A 607 19.77 21.44 2.35
CA ARG A 607 19.18 22.47 1.45
C ARG A 607 18.24 21.89 0.42
N SER A 608 18.59 20.73 -0.11
CA SER A 608 17.82 20.00 -1.10
C SER A 608 17.77 18.53 -0.77
N VAL A 609 16.73 17.87 -1.26
CA VAL A 609 16.46 16.47 -0.98
C VAL A 609 16.10 15.78 -2.29
N GLN A 610 16.65 14.59 -2.51
CA GLN A 610 16.25 13.70 -3.59
C GLN A 610 15.04 12.89 -3.13
N LEU A 611 13.99 12.91 -3.95
CA LEU A 611 12.70 12.31 -3.63
C LEU A 611 12.33 11.27 -4.68
N LYS A 612 11.87 10.11 -4.21
CA LYS A 612 11.17 9.13 -5.05
C LYS A 612 9.69 9.46 -5.10
N VAL A 613 9.18 9.74 -6.30
CA VAL A 613 7.76 9.97 -6.58
C VAL A 613 7.22 8.82 -7.43
N ALA A 614 5.90 8.78 -7.64
CA ALA A 614 5.25 7.70 -8.40
C ALA A 614 5.85 7.51 -9.81
N ASN A 615 6.26 8.61 -10.46
CA ASN A 615 6.72 8.63 -11.86
C ASN A 615 8.24 8.83 -11.99
N GLY A 616 9.02 8.47 -10.98
CA GLY A 616 10.50 8.56 -11.03
C GLY A 616 11.10 9.30 -9.84
N GLU A 617 12.23 9.96 -10.07
CA GLU A 617 12.98 10.68 -9.04
C GLU A 617 13.05 12.17 -9.35
N MET A 618 13.03 13.00 -8.30
CA MET A 618 13.20 14.43 -8.45
C MET A 618 13.89 15.06 -7.26
N THR A 619 14.69 16.10 -7.54
CA THR A 619 15.32 16.92 -6.49
C THR A 619 14.49 18.17 -6.22
N ARG A 620 14.22 18.45 -4.95
CA ARG A 620 13.46 19.63 -4.51
C ARG A 620 14.11 20.31 -3.31
N PRO A 621 13.99 21.65 -3.19
CA PRO A 621 14.48 22.36 -2.02
C PRO A 621 13.65 22.04 -0.78
N MET A 622 14.29 21.94 0.38
CA MET A 622 13.67 21.62 1.67
C MET A 622 12.45 22.51 1.98
N LYS A 623 12.52 23.80 1.62
CA LYS A 623 11.43 24.79 1.82
C LYS A 623 10.11 24.40 1.14
N LYS A 624 10.15 23.61 0.07
CA LYS A 624 8.97 23.13 -0.66
C LYS A 624 8.42 21.82 -0.08
N LEU A 625 9.07 21.24 0.92
CA LEU A 625 8.66 19.96 1.50
C LEU A 625 7.84 20.18 2.77
N ARG A 626 6.87 19.31 3.01
CA ARG A 626 6.10 19.23 4.25
C ARG A 626 6.18 17.80 4.79
N LEU A 627 6.54 17.63 6.05
CA LEU A 627 6.59 16.31 6.66
C LEU A 627 5.16 15.74 6.77
N LEU A 628 4.95 14.56 6.20
CA LEU A 628 3.70 13.82 6.35
C LEU A 628 3.88 12.68 7.35
N GLU A 629 4.91 11.87 7.19
CA GLU A 629 5.24 10.74 8.07
C GLU A 629 6.75 10.62 8.22
N ALA A 630 7.22 10.49 9.45
CA ALA A 630 8.63 10.25 9.73
C ALA A 630 9.01 8.81 9.38
N ALA A 631 10.25 8.59 8.97
CA ALA A 631 10.81 7.26 8.80
C ALA A 631 10.70 6.46 10.11
N ILE A 632 10.31 5.18 10.02
CA ILE A 632 10.30 4.28 11.17
C ILE A 632 11.75 3.86 11.41
N VAL A 633 12.37 4.42 12.45
CA VAL A 633 13.66 3.96 12.97
C VAL A 633 13.35 3.14 14.23
N ASP A 634 13.72 1.86 14.23
CA ASP A 634 13.60 0.94 15.37
C ASP A 634 12.22 0.83 16.03
N GLY A 635 11.15 0.61 15.25
CA GLY A 635 9.86 0.12 15.76
C GLY A 635 9.06 1.08 16.66
N VAL A 636 9.59 2.27 16.99
CA VAL A 636 8.92 3.28 17.82
C VAL A 636 8.71 4.55 16.98
N PRO A 637 7.45 4.96 16.71
CA PRO A 637 7.19 6.25 16.09
C PRO A 637 7.67 7.36 17.03
N GLN A 638 8.53 8.28 16.56
CA GLN A 638 8.83 9.50 17.31
C GLN A 638 7.52 10.25 17.57
N SER A 639 7.14 10.32 18.84
CA SER A 639 6.06 11.18 19.31
C SER A 639 6.36 12.61 18.86
N SER A 640 5.46 13.18 18.06
CA SER A 640 5.45 14.62 17.83
C SER A 640 5.04 15.27 19.16
N GLY A 641 6.05 15.61 19.97
CA GLY A 641 5.88 16.27 21.25
C GLY A 641 5.07 17.55 21.09
N GLU A 642 3.88 17.54 21.65
CA GLU A 642 3.07 18.69 22.06
C GLU A 642 2.16 18.14 23.18
N ASP A 643 2.77 17.78 24.32
CA ASP A 643 2.08 17.80 25.62
C ASP A 643 1.95 19.27 26.02
N VAL A 644 0.90 19.91 25.52
CA VAL A 644 0.44 21.16 26.11
C VAL A 644 -0.27 20.76 27.38
N THR A 645 0.35 21.07 28.52
CA THR A 645 -0.23 20.97 29.84
C THR A 645 -1.56 21.74 29.88
N ASP A 646 -2.65 21.02 30.14
CA ASP A 646 -3.95 21.59 30.47
C ASP A 646 -3.81 22.39 31.78
N SER A 647 -3.49 23.67 31.64
CA SER A 647 -3.73 24.67 32.68
C SER A 647 -5.05 25.35 32.34
N ASN A 648 -6.14 24.69 32.71
CA ASN A 648 -7.38 25.33 33.10
C ASN A 648 -8.11 24.36 34.05
N ARG A 649 -7.88 24.58 35.35
CA ARG A 649 -8.74 24.07 36.41
C ARG A 649 -10.13 24.71 36.27
N ILE A 650 -11.11 23.92 36.73
CA ILE A 650 -12.51 24.27 37.02
C ILE A 650 -12.63 25.66 37.65
#